data_AF-A0A8H5B3G2-F1
#
_entry.id   AF-A0A8H5B3G2-F1
#
_cell.length_a   1.000
_cell.length_b   1.000
_cell.length_c   1.000
_cell.angle_alpha   90.00
_cell.angle_beta   90.00
_cell.angle_gamma   90.00
#
_symmetry.space_group_name_H-M   'P 1'
#
loop_
_entity.id
_entity.type
_entity.pdbx_description
1 polymer ?
#
loop_
_entity_poly.entity_id
_entity_poly.type
_entity_poly.pdbx_seq_one_letter_code
_entity_poly.pdbx_strand_id
1 'polypeptide(L)'
;MGPRYIRLTNTIPFLLLPTQTTTLTTASTSFSTHDSSPALTAQNRAARLLSTAASRQTSSRTRHHRLFPRAFAATTTTVASSSPLSTSSPTSRPFSTTRLTRFQRRMNLINPRDERGYIPIADHGLIGNLRTAALVSIDGSIESYCVPNFDSPSIFARILDKDKGGHFSITPLVPFSTKQNYLASSNVLQTKFMNDHGVVSVTDYLPRPRKDTPSSPASHKPLLPWLVRRIECIRGALPLRIECAPAFNYARDAHTTRVVRDESVPASANGGKPQMKVLFESPDLNLDLRYVAENTSGTTPTTAGITSSTIGRSSLAYPTSNPSTAPKNEALNTNNETGDSGIPEINFEFLDLSEQGHKGHAAQCVATLREGQCVTFVLRIPPASAVPPADSSADEGGEGQKPSVDAAKGEKEWRLAEYGTPRALDDPLLTKELMASVLHATNRYWYEWVSQSTYRGDWKEAVMRSALALKLLVYEPTGAVVASPTFSLPEYIGGVRNWDYRYSWIRDSSFTLYALIRLGFTEEANTYLEFIFERLRHKNADGSLQIMYTIHGGKDLEEIELTHLDGHKGSRPVRIGNGAADHVQLDIYGELMDCIYLGQKYGKPLGYDDWVLVRELVDYVVTLISAPDLSIWEVRGEKKHFTYSKVMLWVAIDRGLRLADKRSLPCPNRLKWLEARDTLYEDIMNKAWNKEKGFFGQSYEDKDVLDSAVLIMPLVFFMHGSDPRFVSTLNQILKTPEKGGLTSNNLVYRYDVSKTDDGVGGEEGTFCLCTLWCIEALTRAGEVDKRLVPKAVNMFEDFLLYLNHVGLCTEEISDAGEGLGNAVQGFTHVTLISAAYNLSRTLKKPL
;
A
#
# COMPACT_ATOMS: atom_id res chain seq x y z
N MET A 1 47.93 5.75 19.47
CA MET A 1 46.85 5.43 20.44
C MET A 1 45.60 5.05 19.66
N GLY A 2 44.72 4.22 20.21
CA GLY A 2 43.44 3.86 19.59
C GLY A 2 42.82 2.61 20.26
N PRO A 3 41.51 2.57 20.53
CA PRO A 3 40.87 1.45 21.20
C PRO A 3 40.72 0.24 20.25
N ARG A 4 40.94 -0.97 20.76
CA ARG A 4 40.79 -2.23 20.02
C ARG A 4 39.48 -2.92 20.38
N TYR A 5 38.94 -3.67 19.42
CA TYR A 5 37.87 -4.65 19.66
C TYR A 5 38.33 -5.73 20.65
N ILE A 6 37.40 -6.20 21.49
CA ILE A 6 37.54 -7.43 22.27
C ILE A 6 36.53 -8.44 21.73
N ARG A 7 37.00 -9.66 21.40
CA ARG A 7 36.13 -10.83 21.21
C ARG A 7 35.87 -11.47 22.56
N LEU A 8 34.62 -11.86 22.82
CA LEU A 8 34.29 -12.79 23.91
C LEU A 8 33.72 -14.08 23.33
N THR A 9 34.49 -15.15 23.44
CA THR A 9 34.05 -16.53 23.20
C THR A 9 33.87 -17.21 24.56
N ASN A 10 32.63 -17.47 24.96
CA ASN A 10 32.35 -18.21 26.20
C ASN A 10 32.01 -19.67 25.89
N THR A 11 32.99 -20.53 26.07
CA THR A 11 32.81 -21.98 26.19
C THR A 11 32.28 -22.30 27.59
N ILE A 12 31.26 -23.17 27.70
CA ILE A 12 30.73 -23.59 29.00
C ILE A 12 31.65 -24.67 29.59
N PRO A 13 32.13 -24.53 30.84
CA PRO A 13 32.92 -25.57 31.51
C PRO A 13 32.03 -26.69 32.07
N PHE A 14 32.48 -27.94 31.93
CA PHE A 14 31.90 -29.08 32.67
C PHE A 14 32.29 -29.00 34.15
N LEU A 15 31.34 -29.28 35.05
CA LEU A 15 31.62 -29.58 36.45
C LEU A 15 31.67 -31.10 36.65
N LEU A 16 32.85 -31.61 36.97
CA LEU A 16 33.06 -32.99 37.39
C LEU A 16 32.98 -33.10 38.92
N LEU A 17 32.37 -34.19 39.41
CA LEU A 17 32.53 -34.66 40.78
C LEU A 17 33.29 -36.01 40.78
N PRO A 18 34.04 -36.33 41.85
CA PRO A 18 35.21 -37.20 41.73
C PRO A 18 34.89 -38.69 41.83
N THR A 19 35.70 -39.50 41.15
CA THR A 19 35.78 -40.95 41.33
C THR A 19 36.58 -41.30 42.59
N GLN A 20 36.08 -42.24 43.39
CA GLN A 20 36.91 -43.05 44.29
C GLN A 20 37.13 -44.44 43.67
N THR A 21 38.21 -45.10 44.07
CA THR A 21 38.74 -46.33 43.46
C THR A 21 38.72 -47.49 44.47
N THR A 22 38.89 -48.73 43.98
CA THR A 22 39.04 -49.99 44.75
C THR A 22 37.79 -50.43 45.55
N THR A 23 37.46 -51.73 45.72
CA THR A 23 38.17 -53.00 45.40
C THR A 23 37.15 -54.13 45.12
N LEU A 24 37.61 -55.27 44.57
CA LEU A 24 37.16 -56.70 44.72
C LEU A 24 35.71 -57.01 45.23
N THR A 25 35.00 -58.06 44.80
CA THR A 25 35.43 -59.48 44.74
C THR A 25 34.40 -60.40 44.04
N THR A 26 34.86 -61.45 43.33
CA THR A 26 34.23 -62.80 43.07
C THR A 26 32.77 -63.03 42.62
N ALA A 27 32.63 -64.04 41.73
CA ALA A 27 31.54 -65.02 41.58
C ALA A 27 30.17 -64.56 40.97
N SER A 28 29.42 -65.41 40.23
CA SER A 28 29.72 -66.67 39.52
C SER A 28 28.56 -67.05 38.57
N THR A 29 28.80 -68.03 37.65
CA THR A 29 27.78 -68.92 37.02
C THR A 29 26.68 -68.29 36.12
N SER A 30 26.10 -68.94 35.09
CA SER A 30 26.53 -70.03 34.18
C SER A 30 25.44 -70.33 33.12
N PHE A 31 25.81 -71.04 32.03
CA PHE A 31 24.94 -71.60 30.95
C PHE A 31 24.25 -70.60 29.99
N SER A 32 23.88 -70.95 28.75
CA SER A 32 24.60 -71.64 27.65
C SER A 32 23.72 -71.66 26.39
N THR A 33 24.32 -71.44 25.21
CA THR A 33 23.99 -72.12 23.90
C THR A 33 22.53 -72.08 23.36
N HIS A 34 22.22 -72.44 22.11
CA HIS A 34 22.97 -73.04 20.99
C HIS A 34 22.52 -72.42 19.64
N ASP A 35 23.46 -72.31 18.69
CA ASP A 35 23.36 -72.59 17.23
C ASP A 35 22.18 -72.10 16.33
N SER A 36 22.32 -72.01 14.99
CA SER A 36 23.45 -72.36 14.09
C SER A 36 23.45 -71.54 12.78
N SER A 37 24.58 -71.53 12.08
CA SER A 37 24.71 -71.23 10.64
C SER A 37 25.18 -72.51 9.90
N PRO A 38 24.95 -72.66 8.58
CA PRO A 38 25.88 -72.14 7.55
C PRO A 38 25.14 -71.49 6.34
N ALA A 39 25.67 -70.55 5.53
CA ALA A 39 27.02 -70.22 5.04
C ALA A 39 27.48 -71.01 3.79
N LEU A 40 27.61 -70.31 2.64
CA LEU A 40 28.60 -70.61 1.58
C LEU A 40 28.76 -69.44 0.56
N THR A 41 29.94 -68.79 0.66
CA THR A 41 30.95 -68.45 -0.36
C THR A 41 30.63 -68.67 -1.88
N ALA A 42 31.20 -67.95 -2.86
CA ALA A 42 32.42 -67.13 -2.88
C ALA A 42 32.53 -66.09 -4.06
N GLN A 43 33.45 -65.11 -3.93
CA GLN A 43 34.56 -64.69 -4.86
C GLN A 43 34.36 -64.70 -6.40
N ASN A 44 35.02 -63.92 -7.30
CA ASN A 44 36.16 -62.96 -7.44
C ASN A 44 35.96 -62.27 -8.85
N ARG A 45 36.72 -61.36 -9.49
CA ARG A 45 37.79 -60.31 -9.32
C ARG A 45 37.91 -59.57 -10.69
N ALA A 46 38.61 -58.44 -10.91
CA ALA A 46 38.83 -57.18 -10.17
C ALA A 46 39.70 -56.20 -11.01
N ALA A 47 39.55 -54.88 -10.82
CA ALA A 47 40.52 -53.78 -11.12
C ALA A 47 40.65 -53.28 -12.61
N ARG A 48 40.67 -51.95 -12.90
CA ARG A 48 41.81 -50.97 -13.00
C ARG A 48 42.57 -50.99 -14.37
N LEU A 49 43.14 -49.93 -14.96
CA LEU A 49 43.37 -48.48 -14.63
C LEU A 49 43.76 -47.66 -15.92
N LEU A 50 43.74 -46.31 -15.81
CA LEU A 50 44.62 -45.29 -16.48
C LEU A 50 44.61 -44.95 -18.00
N SER A 51 44.11 -43.73 -18.29
CA SER A 51 44.74 -42.58 -19.01
C SER A 51 45.63 -42.71 -20.27
N THR A 52 45.40 -41.81 -21.24
CA THR A 52 46.43 -40.93 -21.89
C THR A 52 45.75 -39.81 -22.71
N ALA A 53 46.51 -38.88 -23.33
CA ALA A 53 45.94 -37.66 -23.92
C ALA A 53 46.69 -37.07 -25.16
N ALA A 54 45.94 -36.22 -25.90
CA ALA A 54 46.36 -35.04 -26.68
C ALA A 54 46.90 -35.14 -28.13
N SER A 55 46.71 -34.00 -28.84
CA SER A 55 47.29 -33.57 -30.14
C SER A 55 46.53 -33.99 -31.44
N ARG A 56 46.53 -33.24 -32.57
CA ARG A 56 46.78 -31.79 -32.87
C ARG A 56 46.33 -31.47 -34.33
N GLN A 57 46.45 -30.18 -34.75
CA GLN A 57 46.36 -29.64 -36.14
C GLN A 57 44.92 -29.57 -36.76
N THR A 58 44.37 -28.49 -37.36
CA THR A 58 44.78 -27.42 -38.34
C THR A 58 44.69 -27.84 -39.82
N SER A 59 44.21 -27.06 -40.80
CA SER A 59 43.69 -25.67 -40.83
C SER A 59 43.02 -25.26 -42.17
N SER A 60 42.26 -24.15 -42.16
CA SER A 60 41.87 -23.30 -43.33
C SER A 60 40.82 -23.90 -44.30
N ARG A 61 40.01 -23.12 -45.05
CA ARG A 61 40.30 -21.84 -45.75
C ARG A 61 39.08 -20.90 -45.88
N THR A 62 39.35 -19.65 -46.28
CA THR A 62 38.42 -18.51 -46.37
C THR A 62 37.66 -18.40 -47.72
N ARG A 63 36.43 -17.84 -47.73
CA ARG A 63 36.07 -16.58 -48.47
C ARG A 63 34.58 -16.15 -48.40
N HIS A 64 34.37 -14.98 -47.79
CA HIS A 64 33.72 -13.76 -48.34
C HIS A 64 32.32 -13.71 -49.01
N HIS A 65 31.55 -12.76 -48.46
CA HIS A 65 30.66 -11.75 -49.07
C HIS A 65 29.17 -12.03 -49.40
N ARG A 66 28.38 -10.99 -49.09
CA ARG A 66 26.92 -10.83 -49.24
C ARG A 66 26.51 -10.63 -50.70
N LEU A 67 25.26 -10.99 -51.06
CA LEU A 67 24.25 -10.04 -51.58
C LEU A 67 22.87 -10.72 -51.83
N PHE A 68 21.80 -9.93 -51.70
CA PHE A 68 20.39 -10.20 -52.06
C PHE A 68 19.98 -9.16 -53.14
N PRO A 69 18.76 -9.19 -53.74
CA PRO A 69 17.94 -10.31 -54.23
C PRO A 69 17.37 -10.09 -55.66
N ARG A 70 16.77 -11.13 -56.27
CA ARG A 70 15.67 -11.06 -57.30
C ARG A 70 14.90 -12.40 -57.21
N ALA A 71 13.58 -12.57 -57.31
CA ALA A 71 12.39 -11.82 -57.76
C ALA A 71 11.70 -12.50 -58.98
N PHE A 72 10.56 -13.17 -58.72
CA PHE A 72 9.45 -13.55 -59.62
C PHE A 72 8.25 -13.87 -58.67
N ALA A 73 7.08 -13.20 -58.72
CA ALA A 73 5.95 -13.31 -59.67
C ALA A 73 5.01 -14.51 -59.39
N ALA A 74 3.70 -14.51 -59.72
CA ALA A 74 2.69 -13.44 -59.91
C ALA A 74 1.30 -14.11 -60.13
N THR A 75 0.19 -13.52 -59.64
CA THR A 75 -1.19 -13.86 -60.08
C THR A 75 -2.13 -12.68 -59.83
N THR A 76 -3.28 -12.61 -60.52
CA THR A 76 -4.01 -11.33 -60.77
C THR A 76 -5.51 -11.52 -60.98
N THR A 77 -6.37 -10.62 -60.43
CA THR A 77 -7.70 -10.31 -61.01
C THR A 77 -8.31 -8.98 -60.50
N THR A 78 -8.62 -8.07 -61.44
CA THR A 78 -9.82 -7.19 -61.63
C THR A 78 -10.65 -6.60 -60.46
N VAL A 79 -11.37 -5.46 -60.56
CA VAL A 79 -11.28 -4.13 -61.27
C VAL A 79 -12.62 -3.37 -61.16
N ALA A 80 -12.62 -2.08 -60.74
CA ALA A 80 -13.62 -1.00 -60.98
C ALA A 80 -13.35 0.19 -60.00
N SER A 81 -13.63 1.48 -60.26
CA SER A 81 -13.90 2.25 -61.49
C SER A 81 -13.63 3.78 -61.28
N SER A 82 -13.46 4.53 -62.37
CA SER A 82 -13.25 6.00 -62.57
C SER A 82 -14.30 6.94 -61.93
N SER A 83 -14.19 8.29 -61.80
CA SER A 83 -13.19 9.41 -62.00
C SER A 83 -13.91 10.77 -61.61
N PRO A 84 -13.44 12.05 -61.81
CA PRO A 84 -12.23 12.61 -62.44
C PRO A 84 -11.49 13.75 -61.64
N LEU A 85 -10.59 14.50 -62.29
CA LEU A 85 -9.74 15.58 -61.74
C LEU A 85 -10.15 17.00 -62.19
N SER A 86 -9.70 18.05 -61.47
CA SER A 86 -9.54 19.41 -62.03
C SER A 86 -8.40 20.24 -61.38
N THR A 87 -7.22 20.21 -62.02
CA THR A 87 -6.29 21.33 -62.32
C THR A 87 -6.13 22.56 -61.40
N SER A 88 -4.90 22.82 -60.91
CA SER A 88 -4.01 23.94 -61.37
C SER A 88 -2.72 24.09 -60.52
N SER A 89 -1.69 24.76 -61.05
CA SER A 89 -0.35 24.95 -60.43
C SER A 89 0.45 26.11 -61.13
N PRO A 90 1.70 26.48 -60.77
CA PRO A 90 1.92 27.56 -59.78
C PRO A 90 3.00 28.63 -60.11
N THR A 91 2.87 29.83 -59.52
CA THR A 91 3.87 30.93 -59.44
C THR A 91 3.65 31.74 -58.15
N SER A 92 4.61 32.41 -57.50
CA SER A 92 6.08 32.53 -57.68
C SER A 92 6.79 32.83 -56.32
N ARG A 93 8.15 32.83 -56.33
CA ARG A 93 9.14 33.01 -55.23
C ARG A 93 9.21 34.47 -54.67
N PRO A 94 9.91 34.80 -53.54
CA PRO A 94 11.13 34.18 -52.98
C PRO A 94 11.28 34.09 -51.43
N PHE A 95 12.51 33.75 -50.99
CA PHE A 95 12.95 33.49 -49.61
C PHE A 95 13.17 34.73 -48.73
N SER A 96 13.09 34.54 -47.40
CA SER A 96 14.01 35.15 -46.45
C SER A 96 14.26 34.24 -45.23
N THR A 97 15.41 34.37 -44.58
CA THR A 97 15.87 33.56 -43.44
C THR A 97 15.57 34.20 -42.09
N THR A 98 15.28 33.41 -41.04
CA THR A 98 16.07 33.40 -39.76
C THR A 98 15.49 32.45 -38.67
N ARG A 99 16.36 31.56 -38.18
CA ARG A 99 16.47 30.91 -36.85
C ARG A 99 15.23 30.67 -35.94
N LEU A 100 15.09 29.40 -35.56
CA LEU A 100 14.98 28.89 -34.17
C LEU A 100 14.07 29.65 -33.19
N THR A 101 12.80 29.26 -33.13
CA THR A 101 11.97 29.41 -31.91
C THR A 101 11.87 28.07 -31.16
N ARG A 102 11.61 28.14 -29.85
CA ARG A 102 11.68 27.00 -28.93
C ARG A 102 10.67 25.90 -29.27
N PHE A 103 11.11 24.64 -29.23
CA PHE A 103 10.24 23.52 -28.85
C PHE A 103 9.83 23.74 -27.37
N GLN A 104 8.71 24.42 -27.14
CA GLN A 104 8.09 24.44 -25.81
C GLN A 104 7.48 23.06 -25.55
N ARG A 105 8.11 22.33 -24.63
CA ARG A 105 7.57 21.11 -24.02
C ARG A 105 6.23 21.47 -23.39
N ARG A 106 5.11 21.10 -24.03
CA ARG A 106 3.77 21.25 -23.43
C ARG A 106 3.79 20.56 -22.07
N MET A 107 3.59 21.33 -21.01
CA MET A 107 3.17 20.77 -19.73
C MET A 107 1.73 20.31 -19.88
N ASN A 108 1.33 19.27 -19.15
CA ASN A 108 -0.08 18.88 -19.07
C ASN A 108 -0.82 20.02 -18.38
N LEU A 109 -1.63 20.74 -19.17
CA LEU A 109 -2.24 22.01 -18.80
C LEU A 109 -3.73 21.76 -18.58
N ILE A 110 -4.07 21.59 -17.31
CA ILE A 110 -5.42 21.31 -16.83
C ILE A 110 -6.22 22.62 -16.95
N ASN A 111 -7.35 22.56 -17.64
CA ASN A 111 -8.31 23.64 -17.66
C ASN A 111 -9.37 23.32 -16.59
N PRO A 112 -9.67 24.22 -15.64
CA PRO A 112 -10.88 24.07 -14.85
C PRO A 112 -12.08 24.09 -15.80
N ARG A 113 -12.83 22.99 -15.81
CA ARG A 113 -14.10 22.81 -16.52
C ARG A 113 -15.14 22.49 -15.46
N ASP A 114 -16.36 22.96 -15.67
CA ASP A 114 -17.47 22.65 -14.77
C ASP A 114 -17.85 21.15 -14.83
N GLU A 115 -17.70 20.50 -16.00
CA GLU A 115 -17.75 19.05 -16.12
C GLU A 115 -16.36 18.40 -15.93
N ARG A 116 -16.22 17.67 -14.83
CA ARG A 116 -15.02 16.89 -14.46
C ARG A 116 -15.29 15.39 -14.62
N GLY A 117 -14.40 14.68 -15.33
CA GLY A 117 -14.45 13.22 -15.48
C GLY A 117 -13.82 12.47 -14.31
N TYR A 118 -13.80 11.13 -14.40
CA TYR A 118 -13.00 10.28 -13.50
C TYR A 118 -11.50 10.55 -13.69
N ILE A 119 -10.78 10.72 -12.58
CA ILE A 119 -9.30 10.73 -12.56
C ILE A 119 -8.80 9.27 -12.59
N PRO A 120 -7.75 8.92 -13.36
CA PRO A 120 -7.16 7.58 -13.32
C PRO A 120 -6.79 7.15 -11.90
N ILE A 121 -6.98 5.88 -11.56
CA ILE A 121 -6.68 5.34 -10.22
C ILE A 121 -5.23 5.67 -9.80
N ALA A 122 -4.29 5.54 -10.73
CA ALA A 122 -2.88 5.87 -10.52
C ALA A 122 -2.61 7.35 -10.17
N ASP A 123 -3.42 8.33 -10.59
CA ASP A 123 -3.16 9.77 -10.41
C ASP A 123 -3.49 10.28 -8.98
N HIS A 124 -3.40 9.42 -7.97
CA HIS A 124 -3.69 9.70 -6.56
C HIS A 124 -2.49 9.51 -5.61
N GLY A 125 -2.33 10.42 -4.65
CA GLY A 125 -1.50 10.23 -3.46
C GLY A 125 -2.30 9.72 -2.26
N LEU A 126 -1.65 9.05 -1.31
CA LEU A 126 -2.29 8.51 -0.10
C LEU A 126 -1.80 9.25 1.16
N ILE A 127 -2.72 9.74 1.97
CA ILE A 127 -2.44 10.34 3.28
C ILE A 127 -3.20 9.57 4.37
N GLY A 128 -2.70 9.50 5.60
CA GLY A 128 -3.40 8.78 6.67
C GLY A 128 -2.73 8.88 8.03
N ASN A 129 -3.42 8.41 9.08
CA ASN A 129 -2.99 8.54 10.47
C ASN A 129 -3.00 7.22 11.28
N LEU A 130 -3.07 6.07 10.62
CA LEU A 130 -3.17 4.73 11.26
C LEU A 130 -4.51 4.45 11.98
N ARG A 131 -5.54 5.27 11.73
CA ARG A 131 -6.96 4.92 11.94
C ARG A 131 -7.67 4.77 10.60
N THR A 132 -7.40 5.71 9.72
CA THR A 132 -7.94 5.79 8.36
C THR A 132 -6.90 6.45 7.43
N ALA A 133 -7.17 6.41 6.13
CA ALA A 133 -6.43 7.08 5.07
C ALA A 133 -7.39 7.68 4.03
N ALA A 134 -6.88 8.62 3.23
CA ALA A 134 -7.62 9.29 2.16
C ALA A 134 -6.78 9.35 0.86
N LEU A 135 -7.44 9.21 -0.29
CA LEU A 135 -6.83 9.42 -1.61
C LEU A 135 -7.00 10.86 -2.08
N VAL A 136 -5.91 11.47 -2.54
CA VAL A 136 -5.84 12.86 -3.02
C VAL A 136 -5.38 12.88 -4.48
N SER A 137 -6.26 13.27 -5.39
CA SER A 137 -6.00 13.35 -6.83
C SER A 137 -4.97 14.44 -7.16
N ILE A 138 -4.31 14.30 -8.32
CA ILE A 138 -3.27 15.24 -8.78
C ILE A 138 -3.80 16.67 -9.08
N ASP A 139 -5.11 16.86 -9.22
CA ASP A 139 -5.78 18.16 -9.39
C ASP A 139 -6.37 18.76 -8.09
N GLY A 140 -6.14 18.11 -6.93
CA GLY A 140 -6.46 18.64 -5.60
C GLY A 140 -7.77 18.20 -4.97
N SER A 141 -8.47 17.22 -5.55
CA SER A 141 -9.66 16.60 -4.95
C SER A 141 -9.27 15.49 -3.98
N ILE A 142 -10.00 15.34 -2.88
CA ILE A 142 -9.99 14.15 -2.05
C ILE A 142 -11.17 13.29 -2.50
N GLU A 143 -10.88 12.10 -3.01
CA GLU A 143 -11.84 11.27 -3.76
C GLU A 143 -12.23 9.96 -3.07
N SER A 144 -11.49 9.52 -2.05
CA SER A 144 -11.88 8.41 -1.18
C SER A 144 -11.48 8.75 0.24
N TYR A 145 -12.43 8.67 1.17
CA TYR A 145 -12.19 8.85 2.60
C TYR A 145 -13.31 8.21 3.44
N CYS A 146 -12.90 7.30 4.34
CA CYS A 146 -13.75 6.70 5.38
C CYS A 146 -13.36 7.28 6.74
N VAL A 147 -14.31 7.47 7.65
CA VAL A 147 -14.04 8.12 8.95
C VAL A 147 -14.98 7.57 10.03
N PRO A 148 -14.54 7.31 11.28
CA PRO A 148 -13.19 7.51 11.83
C PRO A 148 -12.15 6.45 11.44
N ASN A 149 -12.54 5.26 10.97
CA ASN A 149 -11.63 4.17 10.65
C ASN A 149 -11.68 3.75 9.17
N PHE A 150 -10.80 2.82 8.77
CA PHE A 150 -10.78 2.23 7.41
C PHE A 150 -12.09 1.57 7.00
N ASP A 151 -12.66 0.74 7.87
CA ASP A 151 -13.88 -0.05 7.61
C ASP A 151 -15.17 0.76 7.75
N SER A 152 -15.10 1.95 8.36
CA SER A 152 -16.24 2.86 8.56
C SER A 152 -16.87 3.31 7.23
N PRO A 153 -18.13 3.77 7.22
CA PRO A 153 -18.75 4.24 5.98
C PRO A 153 -17.98 5.41 5.34
N SER A 154 -17.99 5.48 4.00
CA SER A 154 -17.32 6.57 3.30
C SER A 154 -18.11 7.88 3.43
N ILE A 155 -17.37 8.98 3.56
CA ILE A 155 -17.90 10.35 3.41
C ILE A 155 -17.47 11.01 2.10
N PHE A 156 -16.39 10.50 1.49
CA PHE A 156 -15.98 10.80 0.11
C PHE A 156 -15.72 9.48 -0.62
N ALA A 157 -16.26 9.38 -1.83
CA ALA A 157 -16.17 8.23 -2.73
C ALA A 157 -16.20 8.67 -4.21
N ARG A 158 -15.80 9.91 -4.53
CA ARG A 158 -15.75 10.45 -5.90
C ARG A 158 -15.02 9.55 -6.90
N ILE A 159 -14.03 8.79 -6.44
CA ILE A 159 -13.28 7.86 -7.31
C ILE A 159 -14.17 6.73 -7.84
N LEU A 160 -15.22 6.34 -7.10
CA LEU A 160 -16.23 5.37 -7.51
C LEU A 160 -17.43 6.04 -8.19
N ASP A 161 -17.75 7.28 -7.84
CA ASP A 161 -18.90 7.98 -8.43
C ASP A 161 -18.62 9.48 -8.52
N LYS A 162 -18.32 9.96 -9.73
CA LYS A 162 -17.79 11.31 -9.95
C LYS A 162 -18.74 12.45 -9.54
N ASP A 163 -20.04 12.15 -9.41
CA ASP A 163 -21.12 13.11 -9.17
C ASP A 163 -21.76 12.92 -7.78
N LYS A 164 -22.13 11.69 -7.41
CA LYS A 164 -22.80 11.38 -6.13
C LYS A 164 -21.83 11.07 -4.99
N GLY A 165 -20.59 10.69 -5.32
CA GLY A 165 -19.63 10.13 -4.35
C GLY A 165 -19.11 11.14 -3.33
N GLY A 166 -19.22 12.45 -3.59
CA GLY A 166 -18.75 13.50 -2.69
C GLY A 166 -17.23 13.65 -2.56
N HIS A 167 -16.80 14.87 -2.24
CA HIS A 167 -15.38 15.28 -2.31
C HIS A 167 -15.01 16.43 -1.38
N PHE A 168 -13.69 16.64 -1.25
CA PHE A 168 -13.11 17.90 -0.81
C PHE A 168 -12.12 18.38 -1.87
N SER A 169 -12.45 19.42 -2.64
CA SER A 169 -11.59 19.98 -3.71
C SER A 169 -10.90 21.28 -3.26
N ILE A 170 -9.66 21.49 -3.73
CA ILE A 170 -8.94 22.76 -3.70
C ILE A 170 -8.26 22.90 -5.06
N THR A 171 -8.83 23.71 -5.96
CA THR A 171 -8.44 23.71 -7.39
C THR A 171 -8.42 25.15 -7.95
N PRO A 172 -7.43 25.53 -8.79
CA PRO A 172 -7.40 26.87 -9.40
C PRO A 172 -8.55 27.14 -10.37
N LEU A 173 -9.05 28.37 -10.35
CA LEU A 173 -10.05 28.90 -11.31
C LEU A 173 -9.43 29.40 -12.63
N VAL A 174 -8.12 29.24 -12.81
CA VAL A 174 -7.40 29.54 -14.06
C VAL A 174 -6.66 28.29 -14.54
N PRO A 175 -6.44 28.10 -15.86
CA PRO A 175 -5.72 26.95 -16.38
C PRO A 175 -4.33 26.79 -15.76
N PHE A 176 -3.97 25.58 -15.34
CA PHE A 176 -2.80 25.32 -14.50
C PHE A 176 -2.04 24.07 -14.93
N SER A 177 -0.74 24.00 -14.59
CA SER A 177 -0.03 22.73 -14.49
C SER A 177 0.09 22.31 -13.02
N THR A 178 0.07 21.00 -12.78
CA THR A 178 0.18 20.41 -11.44
C THR A 178 1.50 19.66 -11.28
N LYS A 179 2.01 19.60 -10.05
CA LYS A 179 3.01 18.63 -9.60
C LYS A 179 2.74 18.22 -8.17
N GLN A 180 2.56 16.93 -7.94
CA GLN A 180 2.36 16.36 -6.61
C GLN A 180 3.59 15.55 -6.17
N ASN A 181 3.97 15.67 -4.89
CA ASN A 181 5.03 14.88 -4.25
C ASN A 181 4.81 14.79 -2.73
N TYR A 182 5.31 13.75 -2.07
CA TYR A 182 5.42 13.75 -0.61
C TYR A 182 6.47 14.76 -0.12
N LEU A 183 6.35 15.23 1.13
CA LEU A 183 7.49 15.82 1.84
C LEU A 183 8.50 14.71 2.17
N ALA A 184 9.79 15.07 2.23
CA ALA A 184 10.89 14.10 2.32
C ALA A 184 10.73 13.10 3.48
N SER A 185 10.80 11.80 3.17
CA SER A 185 10.66 10.70 4.14
C SER A 185 9.34 10.68 4.93
N SER A 186 8.23 11.11 4.32
CA SER A 186 6.95 11.26 5.02
C SER A 186 5.72 10.72 4.27
N ASN A 187 4.58 10.71 4.97
CA ASN A 187 3.23 10.60 4.39
C ASN A 187 2.45 11.92 4.47
N VAL A 188 3.16 13.05 4.44
CA VAL A 188 2.57 14.38 4.21
C VAL A 188 2.67 14.67 2.72
N LEU A 189 1.54 14.89 2.06
CA LEU A 189 1.47 15.11 0.62
C LEU A 189 1.52 16.61 0.30
N GLN A 190 2.13 16.97 -0.83
CA GLN A 190 2.20 18.34 -1.32
C GLN A 190 1.83 18.40 -2.80
N THR A 191 0.78 19.13 -3.13
CA THR A 191 0.29 19.36 -4.50
C THR A 191 0.54 20.82 -4.88
N LYS A 192 1.29 21.08 -5.95
CA LYS A 192 1.61 22.43 -6.43
C LYS A 192 0.88 22.75 -7.72
N PHE A 193 0.15 23.85 -7.71
CA PHE A 193 -0.49 24.43 -8.89
C PHE A 193 0.31 25.60 -9.40
N MET A 194 0.57 25.62 -10.71
CA MET A 194 1.46 26.58 -11.35
C MET A 194 0.78 27.19 -12.58
N ASN A 195 0.72 28.51 -12.60
CA ASN A 195 0.28 29.35 -13.71
C ASN A 195 1.28 30.52 -13.86
N ASP A 196 1.28 31.22 -14.99
CA ASP A 196 2.16 32.38 -15.19
C ASP A 196 1.94 33.47 -14.13
N HIS A 197 0.68 33.68 -13.70
CA HIS A 197 0.28 34.66 -12.68
C HIS A 197 0.64 34.28 -11.24
N GLY A 198 0.80 32.99 -10.92
CA GLY A 198 1.04 32.58 -9.53
C GLY A 198 1.36 31.09 -9.32
N VAL A 199 1.84 30.76 -8.13
CA VAL A 199 2.13 29.40 -7.70
C VAL A 199 1.56 29.17 -6.31
N VAL A 200 0.67 28.19 -6.18
CA VAL A 200 0.08 27.76 -4.91
C VAL A 200 0.56 26.36 -4.56
N SER A 201 0.81 26.12 -3.28
CA SER A 201 1.10 24.80 -2.73
C SER A 201 0.02 24.41 -1.74
N VAL A 202 -0.69 23.32 -2.00
CA VAL A 202 -1.54 22.63 -1.02
C VAL A 202 -0.68 21.56 -0.33
N THR A 203 -0.84 21.42 0.99
CA THR A 203 -0.15 20.41 1.80
C THR A 203 -1.20 19.65 2.61
N ASP A 204 -1.41 18.39 2.26
CA ASP A 204 -2.50 17.53 2.74
C ASP A 204 -1.95 16.46 3.70
N TYR A 205 -2.58 16.29 4.86
CA TYR A 205 -2.22 15.24 5.84
C TYR A 205 -3.33 14.98 6.86
N LEU A 206 -3.28 13.82 7.51
CA LEU A 206 -3.99 13.56 8.76
C LEU A 206 -2.98 13.60 9.93
N PRO A 207 -3.26 14.25 11.07
CA PRO A 207 -2.29 14.42 12.14
C PRO A 207 -1.74 13.10 12.72
N ARG A 208 -0.44 13.10 13.05
CA ARG A 208 0.19 12.10 13.93
C ARG A 208 0.87 12.82 15.12
N PRO A 209 0.57 12.45 16.37
CA PRO A 209 1.34 12.91 17.52
C PRO A 209 2.76 12.30 17.47
N ARG A 210 3.70 12.97 18.13
CA ARG A 210 5.05 12.42 18.33
C ARG A 210 4.98 11.23 19.30
N LYS A 211 5.72 10.16 19.00
CA LYS A 211 6.11 9.18 20.03
C LYS A 211 7.19 9.81 20.89
N ASP A 212 6.82 10.26 22.08
CA ASP A 212 7.80 10.53 23.13
C ASP A 212 8.37 9.18 23.64
N THR A 213 9.52 9.21 24.32
CA THR A 213 10.35 8.01 24.57
C THR A 213 9.62 6.90 25.32
N PRO A 214 9.93 5.61 25.07
CA PRO A 214 9.20 4.46 25.64
C PRO A 214 9.32 4.28 27.17
N SER A 215 10.04 5.16 27.85
CA SER A 215 10.06 5.32 29.31
C SER A 215 8.96 6.25 29.85
N SER A 216 8.20 6.93 28.98
CA SER A 216 7.01 7.68 29.35
C SER A 216 5.77 6.79 29.16
N PRO A 217 4.81 6.76 30.11
CA PRO A 217 3.47 6.27 29.80
C PRO A 217 2.89 7.10 28.64
N ALA A 218 2.04 6.46 27.84
CA ALA A 218 1.58 6.97 26.53
C ALA A 218 1.21 8.46 26.59
N SER A 219 1.80 9.27 25.70
CA SER A 219 1.67 10.73 25.76
C SER A 219 0.18 11.12 25.68
N HIS A 220 -0.32 11.78 26.73
CA HIS A 220 -1.75 12.00 27.02
C HIS A 220 -2.49 12.94 26.03
N LYS A 221 -1.99 13.13 24.80
CA LYS A 221 -2.66 13.89 23.75
C LYS A 221 -3.48 12.92 22.87
N PRO A 222 -4.80 13.13 22.72
CA PRO A 222 -5.60 12.27 21.85
C PRO A 222 -5.13 12.35 20.39
N LEU A 223 -5.28 11.26 19.66
CA LEU A 223 -5.12 11.28 18.21
C LEU A 223 -6.29 12.06 17.60
N LEU A 224 -5.98 13.16 16.93
CA LEU A 224 -6.98 14.09 16.40
C LEU A 224 -7.66 13.48 15.14
N PRO A 225 -9.01 13.34 15.12
CA PRO A 225 -9.75 12.77 13.99
C PRO A 225 -9.95 13.84 12.90
N TRP A 226 -8.83 14.39 12.40
CA TRP A 226 -8.78 15.57 11.55
C TRP A 226 -8.14 15.24 10.20
N LEU A 227 -8.67 15.87 9.16
CA LEU A 227 -8.11 15.97 7.82
C LEU A 227 -7.69 17.43 7.59
N VAL A 228 -6.39 17.67 7.44
CA VAL A 228 -5.80 19.02 7.40
C VAL A 228 -5.26 19.33 6.01
N ARG A 229 -5.62 20.50 5.47
CA ARG A 229 -5.23 20.97 4.14
C ARG A 229 -4.70 22.40 4.22
N ARG A 230 -3.37 22.57 4.19
CA ARG A 230 -2.71 23.90 4.22
C ARG A 230 -2.41 24.39 2.81
N ILE A 231 -3.11 25.44 2.39
CA ILE A 231 -2.89 26.18 1.15
C ILE A 231 -1.93 27.33 1.42
N GLU A 232 -0.92 27.53 0.57
CA GLU A 232 0.02 28.64 0.66
C GLU A 232 0.35 29.18 -0.74
N CYS A 233 0.22 30.50 -0.94
CA CYS A 233 0.63 31.15 -2.18
C CYS A 233 2.11 31.53 -2.14
N ILE A 234 2.92 30.76 -2.87
CA ILE A 234 4.38 30.81 -2.90
C ILE A 234 4.89 31.96 -3.79
N ARG A 235 4.11 32.36 -4.80
CA ARG A 235 4.46 33.42 -5.76
C ARG A 235 3.22 34.04 -6.37
N GLY A 236 3.20 35.36 -6.55
CA GLY A 236 2.19 36.08 -7.35
C GLY A 236 0.80 36.06 -6.72
N ALA A 237 -0.22 35.75 -7.52
CA ALA A 237 -1.57 35.52 -7.02
C ALA A 237 -2.30 34.46 -7.83
N LEU A 238 -3.20 33.70 -7.19
CA LEU A 238 -3.99 32.66 -7.84
C LEU A 238 -5.42 32.58 -7.26
N PRO A 239 -6.47 32.66 -8.10
CA PRO A 239 -7.84 32.40 -7.68
C PRO A 239 -8.06 30.90 -7.53
N LEU A 240 -8.60 30.49 -6.38
CA LEU A 240 -8.89 29.10 -6.03
C LEU A 240 -10.38 28.94 -5.74
N ARG A 241 -10.95 27.81 -6.14
CA ARG A 241 -12.21 27.31 -5.58
C ARG A 241 -11.86 26.23 -4.54
N ILE A 242 -12.57 26.27 -3.43
CA ILE A 242 -12.55 25.24 -2.40
C ILE A 242 -13.99 24.75 -2.24
N GLU A 243 -14.23 23.44 -2.38
CA GLU A 243 -15.56 22.83 -2.18
C GLU A 243 -15.43 21.67 -1.20
N CYS A 244 -16.34 21.59 -0.22
CA CYS A 244 -16.47 20.46 0.68
C CYS A 244 -17.90 19.92 0.60
N ALA A 245 -18.02 18.75 -0.03
CA ALA A 245 -19.26 18.11 -0.42
C ALA A 245 -19.28 16.67 0.14
N PRO A 246 -19.50 16.46 1.45
CA PRO A 246 -19.62 15.12 2.00
C PRO A 246 -20.85 14.40 1.44
N ALA A 247 -20.73 13.10 1.25
CA ALA A 247 -21.80 12.20 0.81
C ALA A 247 -21.88 11.02 1.78
N PHE A 248 -22.60 11.23 2.89
CA PHE A 248 -22.59 10.34 4.05
C PHE A 248 -23.08 8.92 3.74
N ASN A 249 -22.49 7.95 4.47
CA ASN A 249 -22.87 6.55 4.43
C ASN A 249 -22.86 5.97 3.00
N TYR A 250 -21.78 6.19 2.26
CA TYR A 250 -21.65 5.82 0.84
C TYR A 250 -22.69 6.54 -0.05
N ALA A 251 -22.91 7.84 0.17
CA ALA A 251 -23.97 8.64 -0.47
C ALA A 251 -25.41 8.12 -0.24
N ARG A 252 -25.64 7.27 0.79
CA ARG A 252 -26.99 6.78 1.11
C ARG A 252 -27.80 7.78 1.92
N ASP A 253 -27.17 8.54 2.81
CA ASP A 253 -27.89 9.35 3.79
C ASP A 253 -27.99 10.82 3.38
N ALA A 254 -29.05 11.47 3.84
CA ALA A 254 -29.24 12.90 3.73
C ALA A 254 -28.55 13.63 4.89
N HIS A 255 -28.13 14.88 4.66
CA HIS A 255 -27.49 15.71 5.67
C HIS A 255 -27.94 17.17 5.60
N THR A 256 -27.95 17.84 6.76
CA THR A 256 -28.13 19.30 6.84
C THR A 256 -26.78 19.99 6.95
N THR A 257 -26.69 21.18 6.37
CA THR A 257 -25.45 21.98 6.35
C THR A 257 -25.74 23.36 6.93
N ARG A 258 -24.95 23.80 7.91
CA ARG A 258 -25.14 25.08 8.62
C ARG A 258 -23.83 25.87 8.68
N VAL A 259 -23.84 27.13 8.27
CA VAL A 259 -22.73 28.06 8.48
C VAL A 259 -22.95 28.77 9.81
N VAL A 260 -22.10 28.50 10.80
CA VAL A 260 -22.25 28.98 12.19
C VAL A 260 -20.97 29.66 12.68
N ARG A 261 -21.05 30.41 13.77
CA ARG A 261 -19.87 31.05 14.37
C ARG A 261 -18.87 30.01 14.87
N ASP A 262 -17.57 30.28 14.65
CA ASP A 262 -16.47 29.49 15.19
C ASP A 262 -15.90 30.15 16.44
N GLU A 263 -16.03 29.49 17.58
CA GLU A 263 -15.51 29.94 18.88
C GLU A 263 -14.14 29.31 19.21
N SER A 264 -13.52 28.60 18.26
CA SER A 264 -12.21 27.95 18.43
C SER A 264 -11.04 28.74 17.85
N VAL A 265 -11.30 29.82 17.12
CA VAL A 265 -10.29 30.80 16.71
C VAL A 265 -10.55 32.12 17.45
N PRO A 266 -9.60 32.66 18.22
CA PRO A 266 -9.78 33.95 18.89
C PRO A 266 -10.06 35.06 17.88
N ALA A 267 -11.04 35.94 18.16
CA ALA A 267 -11.38 37.05 17.26
C ALA A 267 -10.18 37.98 16.96
N SER A 268 -9.23 38.09 17.89
CA SER A 268 -7.95 38.81 17.71
C SER A 268 -7.02 38.19 16.66
N ALA A 269 -7.19 36.91 16.30
CA ALA A 269 -6.44 36.26 15.23
C ALA A 269 -7.02 36.53 13.82
N ASN A 270 -8.28 36.96 13.73
CA ASN A 270 -8.99 37.23 12.47
C ASN A 270 -9.35 38.73 12.32
N GLY A 271 -8.43 39.62 12.70
CA GLY A 271 -8.60 41.08 12.56
C GLY A 271 -9.80 41.67 13.32
N GLY A 272 -10.33 40.98 14.34
CA GLY A 272 -11.53 41.36 15.08
C GLY A 272 -12.85 40.87 14.47
N LYS A 273 -12.86 40.31 13.26
CA LYS A 273 -14.06 39.73 12.65
C LYS A 273 -14.42 38.39 13.31
N PRO A 274 -15.71 38.10 13.58
CA PRO A 274 -16.13 36.76 13.99
C PRO A 274 -15.79 35.76 12.88
N GLN A 275 -15.11 34.67 13.22
CA GLN A 275 -14.88 33.57 12.29
C GLN A 275 -16.15 32.72 12.15
N MET A 276 -16.35 32.13 10.96
CA MET A 276 -17.41 31.17 10.67
C MET A 276 -16.82 29.78 10.40
N LYS A 277 -17.60 28.74 10.68
CA LYS A 277 -17.32 27.34 10.33
C LYS A 277 -18.56 26.72 9.68
N VAL A 278 -18.37 25.61 8.97
CA VAL A 278 -19.49 24.81 8.44
C VAL A 278 -19.69 23.60 9.34
N LEU A 279 -20.95 23.33 9.72
CA LEU A 279 -21.39 22.04 10.27
C LEU A 279 -22.06 21.24 9.14
N PHE A 280 -21.77 19.95 9.08
CA PHE A 280 -22.51 18.95 8.29
C PHE A 280 -23.04 17.90 9.25
N GLU A 281 -24.34 17.64 9.23
CA GLU A 281 -25.03 16.81 10.23
C GLU A 281 -25.88 15.75 9.53
N SER A 282 -25.55 14.47 9.75
CA SER A 282 -26.27 13.29 9.23
C SER A 282 -26.65 12.35 10.40
N PRO A 283 -27.49 11.32 10.21
CA PRO A 283 -28.04 10.53 11.31
C PRO A 283 -27.00 9.94 12.27
N ASP A 284 -25.90 9.39 11.72
CA ASP A 284 -24.86 8.68 12.48
C ASP A 284 -23.53 9.46 12.59
N LEU A 285 -23.38 10.57 11.85
CA LEU A 285 -22.10 11.30 11.78
C LEU A 285 -22.26 12.80 11.57
N ASN A 286 -21.66 13.56 12.49
CA ASN A 286 -21.46 15.01 12.37
C ASN A 286 -20.01 15.33 12.00
N LEU A 287 -19.82 16.37 11.19
CA LEU A 287 -18.52 16.92 10.80
C LEU A 287 -18.52 18.43 10.99
N ASP A 288 -17.37 19.03 11.35
CA ASP A 288 -17.15 20.46 11.16
C ASP A 288 -15.91 20.81 10.33
N LEU A 289 -16.08 21.79 9.43
CA LEU A 289 -15.05 22.38 8.59
C LEU A 289 -14.69 23.75 9.13
N ARG A 290 -13.47 23.88 9.62
CA ARG A 290 -12.89 25.11 10.17
C ARG A 290 -11.70 25.56 9.32
N TYR A 291 -11.25 26.80 9.49
CA TYR A 291 -10.04 27.30 8.86
C TYR A 291 -9.17 28.12 9.83
N VAL A 292 -7.90 28.31 9.45
CA VAL A 292 -6.98 29.29 10.04
C VAL A 292 -6.35 30.06 8.89
N ALA A 293 -6.57 31.37 8.82
CA ALA A 293 -5.99 32.25 7.82
C ALA A 293 -4.78 33.00 8.39
N GLU A 294 -3.70 33.10 7.62
CA GLU A 294 -2.47 33.80 8.02
C GLU A 294 -1.79 34.50 6.83
N ASN A 295 -0.88 35.43 7.15
CA ASN A 295 0.05 35.99 6.18
C ASN A 295 1.48 35.88 6.73
N THR A 296 2.33 35.18 5.99
CA THR A 296 3.72 34.88 6.38
C THR A 296 4.70 36.02 6.07
N SER A 297 4.35 36.92 5.13
CA SER A 297 5.24 37.95 4.55
C SER A 297 5.74 39.03 5.53
N GLY A 298 5.21 39.09 6.75
CA GLY A 298 5.68 39.99 7.81
C GLY A 298 6.69 39.37 8.79
N THR A 299 7.06 38.10 8.64
CA THR A 299 7.82 37.38 9.69
C THR A 299 9.31 37.22 9.33
N THR A 300 10.18 38.02 9.96
CA THR A 300 11.63 37.86 9.83
C THR A 300 12.05 36.46 10.30
N PRO A 301 12.87 35.69 9.54
CA PRO A 301 13.29 34.35 9.95
C PRO A 301 14.09 34.40 11.25
N THR A 302 13.46 34.02 12.37
CA THR A 302 14.16 33.89 13.65
C THR A 302 14.92 32.56 13.63
N THR A 303 16.25 32.62 13.69
CA THR A 303 17.14 31.48 13.44
C THR A 303 17.06 30.40 14.53
N ALA A 304 16.04 29.56 14.47
CA ALA A 304 16.02 28.27 15.16
C ALA A 304 17.11 27.37 14.54
N GLY A 305 18.09 26.98 15.35
CA GLY A 305 19.41 26.55 14.86
C GLY A 305 19.41 25.27 14.01
N ILE A 306 19.61 25.41 12.70
CA ILE A 306 20.18 24.34 11.86
C ILE A 306 21.70 24.44 11.95
N THR A 307 22.33 23.57 12.73
CA THR A 307 23.79 23.44 12.78
C THR A 307 24.32 22.81 11.49
N SER A 308 24.66 23.64 10.50
CA SER A 308 25.26 23.25 9.23
C SER A 308 26.60 22.52 9.43
N SER A 309 26.59 21.18 9.32
CA SER A 309 27.81 20.37 9.32
C SER A 309 28.63 20.62 8.05
N THR A 310 29.89 20.98 8.21
CA THR A 310 30.82 21.40 7.15
C THR A 310 30.98 20.35 6.03
N ILE A 311 30.78 20.78 4.77
CA ILE A 311 31.36 20.15 3.58
C ILE A 311 32.21 21.22 2.86
N GLY A 312 33.39 20.82 2.39
CA GLY A 312 34.45 21.75 1.97
C GLY A 312 34.17 22.50 0.67
N ARG A 313 34.63 23.76 0.59
CA ARG A 313 34.73 24.52 -0.66
C ARG A 313 35.82 23.92 -1.56
N SER A 314 35.54 23.79 -2.84
CA SER A 314 36.53 24.03 -3.90
C SER A 314 36.22 25.38 -4.56
N SER A 315 37.26 26.15 -4.89
CA SER A 315 37.13 27.56 -5.28
C SER A 315 37.51 27.80 -6.74
N LEU A 316 36.65 28.51 -7.48
CA LEU A 316 37.02 29.23 -8.70
C LEU A 316 36.34 30.61 -8.69
N ALA A 317 37.15 31.67 -8.69
CA ALA A 317 36.74 33.03 -9.07
C ALA A 317 37.01 33.20 -10.60
N TYR A 318 36.30 34.04 -11.34
CA TYR A 318 36.41 35.51 -11.44
C TYR A 318 35.47 35.96 -12.60
N PRO A 319 35.30 37.27 -12.92
CA PRO A 319 35.29 38.47 -12.10
C PRO A 319 33.97 39.28 -12.28
N THR A 320 33.87 40.45 -11.64
CA THR A 320 32.75 41.40 -11.78
C THR A 320 32.88 42.33 -12.99
N SER A 321 31.77 42.71 -13.62
CA SER A 321 31.63 43.94 -14.43
C SER A 321 30.23 44.55 -14.30
N ASN A 322 30.09 45.83 -14.63
CA ASN A 322 28.95 46.71 -14.30
C ASN A 322 29.02 47.95 -15.23
N PRO A 323 27.96 48.77 -15.46
CA PRO A 323 26.51 48.59 -15.35
C PRO A 323 25.78 48.85 -16.71
N SER A 324 24.49 49.22 -16.66
CA SER A 324 23.64 49.75 -17.76
C SER A 324 23.10 48.71 -18.76
N THR A 325 21.95 48.90 -19.43
CA THR A 325 20.93 49.98 -19.40
C THR A 325 19.53 49.41 -19.15
N ALA A 326 18.61 50.20 -18.60
CA ALA A 326 17.21 49.81 -18.42
C ALA A 326 16.27 50.72 -19.23
N PRO A 327 15.40 50.17 -20.09
CA PRO A 327 14.26 50.92 -20.63
C PRO A 327 13.19 51.03 -19.54
N LYS A 328 12.57 52.22 -19.43
CA LYS A 328 11.37 52.41 -18.60
C LYS A 328 10.19 51.70 -19.27
N ASN A 329 9.40 50.97 -18.50
CA ASN A 329 8.00 50.70 -18.81
C ASN A 329 7.14 51.20 -17.64
N GLU A 330 5.90 51.56 -17.94
CA GLU A 330 5.13 52.49 -17.11
C GLU A 330 4.51 51.81 -15.89
N ALA A 331 4.60 52.47 -14.74
CA ALA A 331 3.95 52.03 -13.52
C ALA A 331 2.46 52.39 -13.58
N LEU A 332 1.60 51.38 -13.75
CA LEU A 332 0.15 51.57 -13.61
C LEU A 332 -0.18 51.77 -12.12
N ASN A 333 -0.23 53.04 -11.72
CA ASN A 333 -0.30 53.45 -10.32
C ASN A 333 -1.67 53.12 -9.71
N THR A 334 -1.72 52.16 -8.79
CA THR A 334 -2.95 51.75 -8.08
C THR A 334 -2.79 51.81 -6.56
N ASN A 335 -2.28 52.94 -6.06
CA ASN A 335 -2.32 53.28 -4.64
C ASN A 335 -3.77 53.54 -4.19
N ASN A 336 -4.46 52.49 -3.76
CA ASN A 336 -5.64 52.57 -2.90
C ASN A 336 -5.33 51.83 -1.59
N GLU A 337 -4.57 52.48 -0.71
CA GLU A 337 -4.29 51.99 0.64
C GLU A 337 -5.51 52.17 1.56
N THR A 338 -6.56 51.39 1.32
CA THR A 338 -7.54 51.06 2.37
C THR A 338 -7.01 49.87 3.16
N GLY A 339 -6.94 50.00 4.49
CA GLY A 339 -6.23 49.05 5.37
C GLY A 339 -6.76 47.62 5.38
N ASP A 340 -6.36 46.82 4.38
CA ASP A 340 -6.49 45.37 4.41
C ASP A 340 -5.52 44.79 5.45
N SER A 341 -6.02 43.88 6.27
CA SER A 341 -5.23 43.11 7.25
C SER A 341 -4.12 42.25 6.63
N GLY A 342 -4.19 42.03 5.31
CA GLY A 342 -3.30 41.14 4.57
C GLY A 342 -3.57 39.66 4.82
N ILE A 343 -4.50 39.32 5.72
CA ILE A 343 -5.02 37.97 5.96
C ILE A 343 -6.08 37.67 4.88
N PRO A 344 -6.03 36.51 4.20
CA PRO A 344 -7.04 36.17 3.19
C PRO A 344 -8.42 35.97 3.83
N GLU A 345 -9.44 36.62 3.27
CA GLU A 345 -10.83 36.47 3.69
C GLU A 345 -11.45 35.18 3.13
N ILE A 346 -12.23 34.49 3.97
CA ILE A 346 -12.92 33.23 3.64
C ILE A 346 -14.40 33.39 3.96
N ASN A 347 -15.23 33.41 2.92
CA ASN A 347 -16.69 33.47 3.02
C ASN A 347 -17.25 32.14 2.52
N PHE A 348 -17.96 31.40 3.39
CA PHE A 348 -18.61 30.14 3.01
C PHE A 348 -20.00 30.39 2.41
N GLU A 349 -20.24 29.78 1.25
CA GLU A 349 -21.53 29.74 0.55
C GLU A 349 -22.05 28.30 0.54
N PHE A 350 -23.37 28.13 0.50
CA PHE A 350 -23.96 26.82 0.20
C PHE A 350 -23.82 26.52 -1.29
N LEU A 351 -23.43 25.29 -1.61
CA LEU A 351 -23.34 24.77 -2.96
C LEU A 351 -24.37 23.63 -3.08
N ASP A 352 -25.42 23.86 -3.87
CA ASP A 352 -26.39 22.81 -4.18
C ASP A 352 -25.83 21.90 -5.28
N LEU A 353 -25.84 20.59 -5.02
CA LEU A 353 -25.41 19.53 -5.93
C LEU A 353 -26.52 18.46 -6.09
N SER A 354 -27.77 18.80 -5.79
CA SER A 354 -28.93 17.90 -5.89
C SER A 354 -29.15 17.37 -7.31
N GLU A 355 -28.87 18.17 -8.35
CA GLU A 355 -28.85 17.72 -9.75
C GLU A 355 -27.75 16.66 -10.03
N GLN A 356 -26.66 16.66 -9.25
CA GLN A 356 -25.61 15.63 -9.26
C GLN A 356 -25.94 14.45 -8.33
N GLY A 357 -27.10 14.48 -7.66
CA GLY A 357 -27.59 13.42 -6.76
C GLY A 357 -27.10 13.49 -5.31
N HIS A 358 -26.48 14.61 -4.90
CA HIS A 358 -26.18 14.84 -3.48
C HIS A 358 -27.46 15.00 -2.65
N LYS A 359 -27.44 14.46 -1.41
CA LYS A 359 -28.59 14.42 -0.49
C LYS A 359 -28.55 15.50 0.61
N GLY A 360 -27.77 16.54 0.38
CA GLY A 360 -27.57 17.66 1.31
C GLY A 360 -26.60 18.67 0.69
N HIS A 361 -26.72 19.94 1.08
CA HIS A 361 -25.88 21.01 0.53
C HIS A 361 -24.40 20.76 0.81
N ALA A 362 -23.55 20.99 -0.19
CA ALA A 362 -22.13 21.20 0.01
C ALA A 362 -21.87 22.62 0.54
N ALA A 363 -20.64 22.90 0.94
CA ALA A 363 -20.17 24.26 1.17
C ALA A 363 -19.00 24.58 0.26
N GLN A 364 -18.99 25.78 -0.31
CA GLN A 364 -17.90 26.30 -1.14
C GLN A 364 -17.34 27.60 -0.59
N CYS A 365 -16.12 27.95 -1.00
CA CYS A 365 -15.65 29.33 -1.00
C CYS A 365 -14.71 29.58 -2.18
N VAL A 366 -14.72 30.81 -2.70
CA VAL A 366 -13.76 31.28 -3.71
C VAL A 366 -12.83 32.29 -3.07
N ALA A 367 -11.51 32.05 -3.14
CA ALA A 367 -10.49 32.90 -2.54
C ALA A 367 -9.33 33.13 -3.51
N THR A 368 -8.91 34.40 -3.66
CA THR A 368 -7.68 34.74 -4.40
C THR A 368 -6.55 34.94 -3.41
N LEU A 369 -5.68 33.95 -3.28
CA LEU A 369 -4.50 34.07 -2.42
C LEU A 369 -3.38 34.81 -3.16
N ARG A 370 -2.71 35.70 -2.43
CA ARG A 370 -1.54 36.49 -2.86
C ARG A 370 -0.27 35.98 -2.16
N GLU A 371 0.89 36.26 -2.74
CA GLU A 371 2.21 35.86 -2.22
C GLU A 371 2.35 36.06 -0.70
N GLY A 372 2.69 34.99 0.02
CA GLY A 372 2.79 34.96 1.48
C GLY A 372 1.50 34.65 2.24
N GLN A 373 0.32 34.74 1.61
CA GLN A 373 -0.95 34.34 2.24
C GLN A 373 -1.10 32.82 2.31
N CYS A 374 -1.67 32.35 3.42
CA CYS A 374 -1.90 30.95 3.71
C CYS A 374 -3.27 30.75 4.38
N VAL A 375 -3.91 29.61 4.07
CA VAL A 375 -5.16 29.16 4.69
C VAL A 375 -5.03 27.67 5.01
N THR A 376 -5.17 27.30 6.27
CA THR A 376 -5.23 25.90 6.71
C THR A 376 -6.66 25.51 7.01
N PHE A 377 -7.27 24.68 6.16
CA PHE A 377 -8.57 24.08 6.43
C PHE A 377 -8.41 22.81 7.28
N VAL A 378 -9.38 22.57 8.16
CA VAL A 378 -9.47 21.37 8.99
C VAL A 378 -10.91 20.85 8.92
N LEU A 379 -11.10 19.68 8.28
CA LEU A 379 -12.34 18.90 8.34
C LEU A 379 -12.16 17.82 9.42
N ARG A 380 -13.15 17.63 10.30
CA ARG A 380 -13.03 16.72 11.44
C ARG A 380 -14.38 16.31 12.02
N ILE A 381 -14.37 15.26 12.83
CA ILE A 381 -15.48 14.94 13.75
C ILE A 381 -15.38 15.89 14.97
N PRO A 382 -16.43 16.64 15.33
CA PRO A 382 -16.47 17.44 16.56
C PRO A 382 -16.74 16.56 17.80
N PRO A 383 -16.29 16.94 19.01
CA PRO A 383 -16.65 16.21 20.23
C PRO A 383 -18.16 16.19 20.48
N ALA A 384 -18.65 15.14 21.13
CA ALA A 384 -20.09 14.95 21.40
C ALA A 384 -20.76 16.10 22.19
N SER A 385 -20.00 16.91 22.91
CA SER A 385 -20.48 18.09 23.65
C SER A 385 -20.38 19.42 22.89
N ALA A 386 -19.93 19.41 21.64
CA ALA A 386 -19.61 20.62 20.85
C ALA A 386 -20.63 20.94 19.74
N VAL A 387 -21.74 20.20 19.67
CA VAL A 387 -22.90 20.50 18.81
C VAL A 387 -23.80 21.51 19.54
N PRO A 388 -24.03 22.72 19.01
CA PRO A 388 -25.02 23.63 19.57
C PRO A 388 -26.42 23.02 19.42
N PRO A 389 -27.30 23.07 20.44
CA PRO A 389 -28.68 22.63 20.29
C PRO A 389 -29.35 23.39 19.15
N ALA A 390 -30.21 22.71 18.40
CA ALA A 390 -30.99 23.33 17.33
C ALA A 390 -31.90 24.45 17.88
N ASP A 391 -32.08 25.52 17.11
CA ASP A 391 -32.62 26.78 17.60
C ASP A 391 -34.04 26.66 18.16
N SER A 392 -34.25 27.26 19.34
CA SER A 392 -35.57 27.40 19.95
C SER A 392 -36.40 28.42 19.20
N SER A 393 -37.23 27.95 18.26
CA SER A 393 -38.39 28.70 17.77
C SER A 393 -39.50 28.70 18.83
N ALA A 394 -40.34 29.73 18.82
CA ALA A 394 -41.29 30.03 19.90
C ALA A 394 -42.66 29.37 19.71
N ASP A 395 -43.37 29.15 20.82
CA ASP A 395 -44.83 29.31 20.86
C ASP A 395 -45.30 29.69 22.29
N GLU A 396 -46.56 30.10 22.43
CA GLU A 396 -47.15 30.75 23.62
C GLU A 396 -47.96 29.81 24.53
N GLY A 397 -48.21 30.27 25.78
CA GLY A 397 -49.45 29.99 26.51
C GLY A 397 -49.55 28.70 27.34
N GLY A 398 -49.58 28.84 28.68
CA GLY A 398 -49.99 27.76 29.59
C GLY A 398 -49.74 28.05 31.08
N GLU A 399 -50.79 28.41 31.83
CA GLU A 399 -50.69 28.61 33.27
C GLU A 399 -50.87 27.31 34.08
N GLY A 400 -50.02 27.15 35.11
CA GLY A 400 -50.46 26.62 36.41
C GLY A 400 -50.39 25.10 36.67
N GLN A 401 -49.31 24.64 37.30
CA GLN A 401 -49.36 24.11 38.68
C GLN A 401 -47.95 23.86 39.26
N LYS A 402 -47.83 23.90 40.60
CA LYS A 402 -46.65 23.47 41.37
C LYS A 402 -46.96 22.22 42.19
N PRO A 403 -46.02 21.27 42.24
CA PRO A 403 -45.52 20.74 43.51
C PRO A 403 -43.98 20.90 43.56
N SER A 404 -43.45 21.70 44.49
CA SER A 404 -42.95 21.28 45.83
C SER A 404 -41.55 20.66 45.80
N VAL A 405 -40.62 21.23 46.57
CA VAL A 405 -39.18 20.95 46.55
C VAL A 405 -38.81 19.92 47.61
N ASP A 406 -37.95 18.94 47.27
CA ASP A 406 -36.79 18.55 48.10
C ASP A 406 -35.89 17.50 47.42
N ALA A 407 -34.67 17.90 47.01
CA ALA A 407 -33.47 17.06 46.84
C ALA A 407 -32.32 17.90 46.20
N ALA A 408 -31.62 18.72 46.99
CA ALA A 408 -30.57 19.59 46.46
C ALA A 408 -29.21 18.88 46.30
N LYS A 409 -28.55 19.07 45.13
CA LYS A 409 -27.17 19.60 44.97
C LYS A 409 -26.68 19.53 43.52
N GLY A 410 -26.14 20.63 43.01
CA GLY A 410 -25.51 20.71 41.68
C GLY A 410 -26.03 21.84 40.79
N GLU A 411 -26.24 23.04 41.34
CA GLU A 411 -26.80 24.17 40.59
C GLU A 411 -25.83 24.72 39.53
N LYS A 412 -26.38 25.01 38.35
CA LYS A 412 -25.69 25.75 37.29
C LYS A 412 -25.74 27.26 37.58
N GLU A 413 -24.71 27.82 38.21
CA GLU A 413 -24.45 29.25 38.04
C GLU A 413 -23.81 29.50 36.67
N TRP A 414 -24.61 29.98 35.72
CA TRP A 414 -24.12 30.57 34.49
C TRP A 414 -23.78 32.04 34.75
N ARG A 415 -22.50 32.40 34.69
CA ARG A 415 -22.03 33.79 34.68
C ARG A 415 -21.11 34.02 33.49
N LEU A 416 -21.00 35.28 33.08
CA LEU A 416 -20.09 35.71 32.02
C LEU A 416 -18.65 35.27 32.34
N ALA A 417 -18.00 34.61 31.38
CA ALA A 417 -16.62 34.15 31.51
C ALA A 417 -15.83 34.50 30.24
N GLU A 418 -15.14 35.64 30.28
CA GLU A 418 -14.00 35.87 29.41
C GLU A 418 -12.90 34.82 29.73
N TYR A 419 -12.27 34.24 28.70
CA TYR A 419 -11.00 33.50 28.80
C TYR A 419 -10.81 32.57 30.03
N GLY A 420 -11.76 31.67 30.34
CA GLY A 420 -11.71 30.85 31.56
C GLY A 420 -11.77 29.32 31.41
N THR A 421 -12.57 28.78 30.49
CA THR A 421 -12.92 27.35 30.48
C THR A 421 -11.86 26.48 29.81
N PRO A 422 -11.36 25.40 30.46
CA PRO A 422 -10.51 24.42 29.78
C PRO A 422 -11.26 23.72 28.65
N ARG A 423 -10.83 23.94 27.40
CA ARG A 423 -11.29 23.18 26.23
C ARG A 423 -10.81 21.73 26.32
N ALA A 424 -11.61 20.81 25.77
CA ALA A 424 -11.22 19.40 25.66
C ALA A 424 -9.95 19.23 24.79
N LEU A 425 -9.14 18.22 25.08
CA LEU A 425 -7.82 18.02 24.44
C LEU A 425 -7.90 17.70 22.94
N ASP A 426 -9.08 17.32 22.45
CA ASP A 426 -9.48 17.05 21.08
C ASP A 426 -10.21 18.23 20.38
N ASP A 427 -10.63 19.25 21.13
CA ASP A 427 -11.11 20.55 20.60
C ASP A 427 -10.30 21.77 21.11
N PRO A 428 -8.95 21.77 20.95
CA PRO A 428 -8.12 22.92 21.24
C PRO A 428 -8.45 24.13 20.34
N LEU A 429 -8.00 25.32 20.74
CA LEU A 429 -8.06 26.49 19.88
C LEU A 429 -7.21 26.28 18.61
N LEU A 430 -7.76 26.55 17.43
CA LEU A 430 -7.04 26.43 16.17
C LEU A 430 -6.19 27.70 15.93
N THR A 431 -4.99 27.73 16.51
CA THR A 431 -4.00 28.79 16.22
C THR A 431 -3.01 28.36 15.14
N LYS A 432 -2.34 29.34 14.51
CA LYS A 432 -1.27 29.08 13.54
C LYS A 432 -0.11 28.29 14.14
N GLU A 433 0.23 28.54 15.40
CA GLU A 433 1.25 27.80 16.15
C GLU A 433 0.83 26.35 16.35
N LEU A 434 -0.45 26.08 16.63
CA LEU A 434 -0.97 24.72 16.70
C LEU A 434 -0.84 24.03 15.34
N MET A 435 -1.33 24.64 14.25
CA MET A 435 -1.25 24.06 12.90
C MET A 435 0.20 23.76 12.48
N ALA A 436 1.12 24.69 12.73
CA ALA A 436 2.55 24.50 12.45
C ALA A 436 3.16 23.37 13.31
N SER A 437 2.81 23.29 14.59
CA SER A 437 3.29 22.23 15.49
C SER A 437 2.76 20.84 15.11
N VAL A 438 1.50 20.77 14.63
CA VAL A 438 0.82 19.53 14.22
C VAL A 438 1.37 19.02 12.88
N LEU A 439 1.65 19.91 11.92
CA LEU A 439 2.39 19.58 10.70
C LEU A 439 3.81 19.10 11.00
N HIS A 440 4.54 19.81 11.88
CA HIS A 440 5.90 19.43 12.27
C HIS A 440 5.93 18.05 12.97
N ALA A 441 5.04 17.83 13.95
CA ALA A 441 4.94 16.54 14.65
C ALA A 441 4.59 15.39 13.70
N THR A 442 3.68 15.61 12.75
CA THR A 442 3.28 14.59 11.78
C THR A 442 4.43 14.23 10.84
N ASN A 443 5.09 15.23 10.25
CA ASN A 443 6.25 15.00 9.38
C ASN A 443 7.40 14.31 10.15
N ARG A 444 7.64 14.75 11.38
CA ARG A 444 8.65 14.17 12.28
C ARG A 444 8.35 12.71 12.64
N TYR A 445 7.11 12.34 12.94
CA TYR A 445 6.69 10.96 13.22
C TYR A 445 7.11 10.03 12.07
N TRP A 446 6.80 10.41 10.82
CA TRP A 446 7.11 9.58 9.66
C TRP A 446 8.62 9.47 9.39
N TYR A 447 9.34 10.58 9.54
CA TYR A 447 10.81 10.60 9.44
C TYR A 447 11.46 9.72 10.51
N GLU A 448 11.09 9.89 11.79
CA GLU A 448 11.63 9.10 12.91
C GLU A 448 11.28 7.62 12.77
N TRP A 449 10.11 7.27 12.21
CA TRP A 449 9.77 5.89 11.85
C TRP A 449 10.68 5.34 10.74
N VAL A 450 10.65 5.91 9.52
CA VAL A 450 11.36 5.32 8.37
C VAL A 450 12.88 5.34 8.51
N SER A 451 13.43 6.25 9.33
CA SER A 451 14.87 6.31 9.65
C SER A 451 15.42 5.04 10.29
N GLN A 452 14.56 4.22 10.92
CA GLN A 452 14.93 2.96 11.58
C GLN A 452 15.26 1.83 10.58
N SER A 453 14.92 2.02 9.29
CA SER A 453 15.11 1.01 8.26
C SER A 453 16.57 0.55 8.13
N THR A 454 16.77 -0.75 8.21
CA THR A 454 18.06 -1.45 8.05
C THR A 454 18.44 -1.67 6.58
N TYR A 455 17.55 -1.36 5.63
CA TYR A 455 17.77 -1.63 4.20
C TYR A 455 18.95 -0.86 3.61
N ARG A 456 19.89 -1.59 2.98
CA ARG A 456 21.05 -1.06 2.24
C ARG A 456 21.16 -1.68 0.84
N GLY A 457 20.04 -2.11 0.28
CA GLY A 457 19.93 -2.48 -1.13
C GLY A 457 19.81 -1.25 -2.04
N ASP A 458 19.68 -1.50 -3.33
CA ASP A 458 20.07 -0.53 -4.36
C ASP A 458 18.87 0.35 -4.77
N TRP A 459 17.69 -0.26 -4.96
CA TRP A 459 16.40 0.45 -5.16
C TRP A 459 15.82 1.02 -3.85
N LYS A 460 16.65 1.74 -3.08
CA LYS A 460 16.29 2.27 -1.74
C LYS A 460 15.01 3.11 -1.76
N GLU A 461 14.83 3.97 -2.77
CA GLU A 461 13.72 4.92 -2.81
C GLU A 461 12.35 4.22 -2.93
N ALA A 462 12.21 3.30 -3.90
CA ALA A 462 11.00 2.49 -4.06
C ALA A 462 10.70 1.63 -2.82
N VAL A 463 11.73 1.04 -2.20
CA VAL A 463 11.57 0.24 -0.97
C VAL A 463 11.17 1.09 0.24
N MET A 464 11.71 2.30 0.43
CA MET A 464 11.29 3.19 1.53
C MET A 464 9.88 3.75 1.29
N ARG A 465 9.54 4.09 0.05
CA ARG A 465 8.21 4.57 -0.35
C ARG A 465 7.14 3.49 -0.15
N SER A 466 7.48 2.24 -0.47
CA SER A 466 6.65 1.06 -0.22
C SER A 466 6.49 0.79 1.28
N ALA A 467 7.56 0.85 2.07
CA ALA A 467 7.50 0.67 3.53
C ALA A 467 6.59 1.70 4.22
N LEU A 468 6.70 2.98 3.82
CA LEU A 468 5.82 4.05 4.30
C LEU A 468 4.36 3.88 3.84
N ALA A 469 4.12 3.23 2.69
CA ALA A 469 2.78 2.89 2.23
C ALA A 469 2.18 1.72 3.02
N LEU A 470 2.90 0.60 3.19
CA LEU A 470 2.49 -0.51 4.06
C LEU A 470 2.19 -0.05 5.48
N LYS A 471 3.01 0.85 6.03
CA LYS A 471 2.77 1.39 7.36
C LYS A 471 1.46 2.17 7.46
N LEU A 472 0.97 2.82 6.41
CA LEU A 472 -0.35 3.47 6.41
C LEU A 472 -1.50 2.48 6.52
N LEU A 473 -1.34 1.23 6.07
CA LEU A 473 -2.37 0.20 6.10
C LEU A 473 -2.51 -0.48 7.47
N VAL A 474 -1.62 -0.18 8.44
CA VAL A 474 -1.67 -0.71 9.80
C VAL A 474 -2.66 0.12 10.64
N TYR A 475 -3.73 -0.53 11.11
CA TYR A 475 -4.65 0.02 12.10
C TYR A 475 -4.02 -0.06 13.50
N GLU A 476 -3.43 1.04 13.96
CA GLU A 476 -2.62 1.12 15.19
C GLU A 476 -3.32 0.62 16.48
N PRO A 477 -4.65 0.74 16.69
CA PRO A 477 -5.30 0.28 17.92
C PRO A 477 -5.30 -1.22 18.17
N THR A 478 -5.32 -2.03 17.12
CA THR A 478 -5.36 -3.50 17.22
C THR A 478 -4.13 -4.16 16.62
N GLY A 479 -3.41 -3.46 15.72
CA GLY A 479 -2.35 -4.03 14.90
C GLY A 479 -2.84 -4.67 13.60
N ALA A 480 -4.16 -4.76 13.36
CA ALA A 480 -4.72 -5.27 12.11
C ALA A 480 -4.16 -4.50 10.89
N VAL A 481 -3.97 -5.19 9.77
CA VAL A 481 -3.45 -4.60 8.52
C VAL A 481 -4.49 -4.76 7.44
N VAL A 482 -4.93 -3.68 6.79
CA VAL A 482 -5.88 -3.77 5.68
C VAL A 482 -5.17 -4.10 4.36
N ALA A 483 -5.82 -4.83 3.46
CA ALA A 483 -5.26 -5.12 2.13
C ALA A 483 -5.13 -3.84 1.28
N SER A 484 -6.13 -2.94 1.37
CA SER A 484 -6.12 -1.62 0.75
C SER A 484 -7.01 -0.63 1.53
N PRO A 485 -6.80 0.70 1.44
CA PRO A 485 -7.70 1.68 2.05
C PRO A 485 -8.90 2.02 1.14
N THR A 486 -9.09 1.30 0.04
CA THR A 486 -10.18 1.47 -0.93
C THR A 486 -11.03 0.21 -1.07
N PHE A 487 -12.16 0.40 -1.75
CA PHE A 487 -13.17 -0.60 -2.03
C PHE A 487 -13.69 -0.37 -3.44
N SER A 488 -14.11 -1.45 -4.12
CA SER A 488 -14.78 -1.43 -5.43
C SER A 488 -14.05 -0.74 -6.57
N LEU A 489 -12.73 -0.59 -6.49
CA LEU A 489 -11.94 -0.23 -7.66
C LEU A 489 -11.79 -1.46 -8.57
N PRO A 490 -12.00 -1.31 -9.89
CA PRO A 490 -12.18 -2.44 -10.79
C PRO A 490 -10.88 -3.06 -11.28
N GLU A 491 -10.77 -4.39 -11.21
CA GLU A 491 -9.72 -5.18 -11.90
C GLU A 491 -9.79 -5.02 -13.43
N TYR A 492 -10.94 -4.64 -13.99
CA TYR A 492 -11.11 -4.31 -15.40
C TYR A 492 -12.19 -3.24 -15.61
N ILE A 493 -11.94 -2.23 -16.46
CA ILE A 493 -12.89 -1.11 -16.67
C ILE A 493 -14.18 -1.61 -17.34
N GLY A 494 -15.32 -1.43 -16.67
CA GLY A 494 -16.62 -2.00 -17.06
C GLY A 494 -16.85 -3.43 -16.57
N GLY A 495 -15.87 -4.02 -15.86
CA GLY A 495 -15.93 -5.37 -15.30
C GLY A 495 -16.66 -5.47 -13.96
N VAL A 496 -16.86 -6.71 -13.53
CA VAL A 496 -17.62 -7.10 -12.32
C VAL A 496 -16.73 -7.43 -11.11
N ARG A 497 -15.41 -7.56 -11.30
CA ARG A 497 -14.42 -7.85 -10.26
C ARG A 497 -14.03 -6.55 -9.52
N ASN A 498 -14.92 -6.17 -8.61
CA ASN A 498 -14.88 -4.93 -7.84
C ASN A 498 -15.16 -5.32 -6.37
N TRP A 499 -14.16 -5.19 -5.49
CA TRP A 499 -14.19 -5.78 -4.13
C TRP A 499 -13.81 -4.77 -3.03
N ASP A 500 -14.34 -4.96 -1.82
CA ASP A 500 -13.96 -4.17 -0.64
C ASP A 500 -12.73 -4.78 0.05
N TYR A 501 -11.63 -4.02 0.12
CA TYR A 501 -10.31 -4.48 0.60
C TYR A 501 -9.92 -3.85 1.96
N ARG A 502 -10.86 -3.17 2.63
CA ARG A 502 -10.63 -2.43 3.88
C ARG A 502 -10.58 -3.33 5.14
N TYR A 503 -10.41 -4.64 4.92
CA TYR A 503 -10.41 -5.70 5.92
C TYR A 503 -9.03 -6.36 6.04
N SER A 504 -8.81 -7.11 7.11
CA SER A 504 -7.53 -7.74 7.41
C SER A 504 -7.55 -9.24 7.08
N TRP A 505 -7.11 -9.56 5.85
CA TRP A 505 -6.80 -10.94 5.43
C TRP A 505 -5.60 -11.46 6.23
N ILE A 506 -5.65 -12.73 6.64
CA ILE A 506 -4.53 -13.40 7.30
C ILE A 506 -3.28 -13.37 6.39
N ARG A 507 -3.46 -13.80 5.13
CA ARG A 507 -2.44 -13.87 4.07
C ARG A 507 -1.68 -12.55 3.87
N ASP A 508 -2.39 -11.51 3.41
CA ASP A 508 -1.82 -10.22 3.02
C ASP A 508 -1.12 -9.51 4.19
N SER A 509 -1.68 -9.63 5.39
CA SER A 509 -1.11 -9.12 6.64
C SER A 509 0.14 -9.90 7.07
N SER A 510 0.12 -11.23 6.96
CA SER A 510 1.27 -12.10 7.24
C SER A 510 2.45 -11.83 6.30
N PHE A 511 2.17 -11.62 5.02
CA PHE A 511 3.14 -11.15 4.03
C PHE A 511 3.63 -9.72 4.34
N THR A 512 2.76 -8.81 4.78
CA THR A 512 3.13 -7.46 5.21
C THR A 512 4.10 -7.47 6.39
N LEU A 513 3.88 -8.32 7.39
CA LEU A 513 4.81 -8.50 8.49
C LEU A 513 6.18 -9.00 8.03
N TYR A 514 6.24 -9.94 7.08
CA TYR A 514 7.51 -10.41 6.53
C TYR A 514 8.32 -9.24 5.92
N ALA A 515 7.70 -8.38 5.12
CA ALA A 515 8.38 -7.20 4.56
C ALA A 515 8.84 -6.21 5.64
N LEU A 516 7.99 -5.89 6.63
CA LEU A 516 8.33 -4.97 7.71
C LEU A 516 9.51 -5.51 8.56
N ILE A 517 9.46 -6.78 8.97
CA ILE A 517 10.53 -7.46 9.71
C ILE A 517 11.84 -7.47 8.89
N ARG A 518 11.78 -7.72 7.58
CA ARG A 518 12.96 -7.70 6.68
C ARG A 518 13.64 -6.34 6.60
N LEU A 519 12.90 -5.26 6.79
CA LEU A 519 13.41 -3.89 6.85
C LEU A 519 13.86 -3.48 8.26
N GLY A 520 13.50 -4.24 9.30
CA GLY A 520 13.86 -4.00 10.70
C GLY A 520 12.72 -3.44 11.56
N PHE A 521 11.54 -3.23 10.99
CA PHE A 521 10.35 -2.81 11.72
C PHE A 521 9.74 -4.03 12.43
N THR A 522 9.75 -4.01 13.77
CA THR A 522 9.31 -5.15 14.60
C THR A 522 8.16 -4.80 15.54
N GLU A 523 7.85 -3.52 15.73
CA GLU A 523 6.77 -3.06 16.61
C GLU A 523 5.41 -3.50 16.05
N GLU A 524 5.14 -3.15 14.79
CA GLU A 524 3.93 -3.53 14.04
C GLU A 524 3.76 -5.05 13.98
N ALA A 525 4.87 -5.77 13.83
CA ALA A 525 4.87 -7.23 13.75
C ALA A 525 4.48 -7.89 15.07
N ASN A 526 4.95 -7.37 16.20
CA ASN A 526 4.53 -7.87 17.51
C ASN A 526 3.03 -7.56 17.74
N THR A 527 2.55 -6.37 17.38
CA THR A 527 1.14 -5.97 17.58
C THR A 527 0.17 -6.83 16.76
N TYR A 528 0.45 -7.06 15.47
CA TYR A 528 -0.39 -7.94 14.64
C TYR A 528 -0.32 -9.41 15.06
N LEU A 529 0.82 -9.90 15.57
CA LEU A 529 0.87 -11.24 16.17
C LEU A 529 -0.04 -11.33 17.40
N GLU A 530 -0.14 -10.30 18.23
CA GLU A 530 -1.08 -10.26 19.35
C GLU A 530 -2.56 -10.21 18.89
N PHE A 531 -2.87 -9.47 17.80
CA PHE A 531 -4.18 -9.52 17.13
C PHE A 531 -4.57 -10.93 16.68
N ILE A 532 -3.62 -11.65 16.09
CA ILE A 532 -3.80 -13.00 15.55
C ILE A 532 -3.87 -14.09 16.62
N PHE A 533 -3.04 -14.02 17.68
CA PHE A 533 -3.14 -14.97 18.79
C PHE A 533 -4.47 -14.88 19.52
N GLU A 534 -5.09 -13.69 19.55
CA GLU A 534 -6.46 -13.54 20.03
C GLU A 534 -7.50 -14.17 19.08
N ARG A 535 -7.30 -14.12 17.74
CA ARG A 535 -8.17 -14.87 16.82
C ARG A 535 -8.01 -16.39 16.97
N LEU A 536 -6.80 -16.89 17.24
CA LEU A 536 -6.54 -18.32 17.52
C LEU A 536 -7.25 -18.82 18.79
N ARG A 537 -7.42 -17.97 19.80
CA ARG A 537 -8.24 -18.26 21.01
C ARG A 537 -9.74 -18.30 20.70
N HIS A 538 -10.18 -17.59 19.67
CA HIS A 538 -11.58 -17.45 19.24
C HIS A 538 -11.84 -18.01 17.83
N LYS A 539 -11.16 -19.13 17.51
CA LYS A 539 -11.39 -19.98 16.34
C LYS A 539 -12.84 -20.49 16.27
N ASN A 540 -13.23 -20.97 15.10
CA ASN A 540 -14.57 -21.52 14.85
C ASN A 540 -14.75 -22.88 15.57
N ALA A 541 -16.00 -23.34 15.69
CA ALA A 541 -16.35 -24.54 16.47
C ALA A 541 -15.79 -25.86 15.88
N ASP A 542 -15.48 -25.87 14.59
CA ASP A 542 -14.78 -26.94 13.86
C ASP A 542 -13.24 -26.87 13.99
N GLY A 543 -12.71 -25.78 14.56
CA GLY A 543 -11.28 -25.47 14.64
C GLY A 543 -10.78 -24.52 13.54
N SER A 544 -11.61 -24.15 12.56
CA SER A 544 -11.21 -23.28 11.45
C SER A 544 -10.97 -21.82 11.87
N LEU A 545 -10.31 -21.08 10.97
CA LEU A 545 -10.20 -19.63 11.02
C LEU A 545 -10.94 -19.07 9.82
N GLN A 546 -11.52 -17.90 9.97
CA GLN A 546 -11.97 -17.09 8.85
C GLN A 546 -10.76 -16.52 8.10
N ILE A 547 -10.88 -16.35 6.77
CA ILE A 547 -9.77 -15.91 5.91
C ILE A 547 -9.35 -14.46 6.18
N MET A 548 -10.32 -13.64 6.57
CA MET A 548 -10.20 -12.21 6.85
C MET A 548 -11.08 -11.79 8.03
N TYR A 549 -10.81 -10.63 8.60
CA TYR A 549 -11.58 -10.03 9.71
C TYR A 549 -11.73 -8.53 9.50
N THR A 550 -12.74 -7.92 10.13
CA THR A 550 -12.75 -6.47 10.38
C THR A 550 -11.47 -6.04 11.13
N ILE A 551 -11.10 -4.75 11.09
CA ILE A 551 -9.91 -4.24 11.80
C ILE A 551 -10.01 -4.39 13.34
N HIS A 552 -11.24 -4.61 13.84
CA HIS A 552 -11.56 -4.89 15.25
C HIS A 552 -11.52 -6.41 15.59
N GLY A 553 -11.33 -7.27 14.59
CA GLY A 553 -11.26 -8.73 14.75
C GLY A 553 -12.62 -9.43 14.86
N GLY A 554 -13.69 -8.74 14.49
CA GLY A 554 -15.03 -9.30 14.28
C GLY A 554 -15.17 -9.97 12.91
N LYS A 555 -16.12 -10.91 12.83
CA LYS A 555 -16.30 -11.89 11.74
C LYS A 555 -17.38 -11.53 10.71
N ASP A 556 -18.24 -10.58 11.04
CA ASP A 556 -19.36 -10.15 10.19
C ASP A 556 -18.86 -9.18 9.10
N LEU A 557 -19.13 -9.52 7.83
CA LEU A 557 -18.55 -8.94 6.62
C LEU A 557 -19.50 -9.05 5.40
N GLU A 558 -20.82 -9.04 5.62
CA GLU A 558 -21.87 -9.21 4.60
C GLU A 558 -21.60 -8.41 3.31
N GLU A 559 -21.60 -9.09 2.15
CA GLU A 559 -21.38 -8.47 0.84
C GLU A 559 -22.66 -7.76 0.34
N ILE A 560 -22.65 -6.43 0.34
CA ILE A 560 -23.81 -5.60 -0.02
C ILE A 560 -23.50 -4.81 -1.29
N GLU A 561 -24.32 -4.98 -2.33
CA GLU A 561 -24.18 -4.22 -3.58
C GLU A 561 -24.86 -2.83 -3.48
N LEU A 562 -24.07 -1.78 -3.64
CA LEU A 562 -24.49 -0.37 -3.61
C LEU A 562 -25.00 0.06 -4.99
N THR A 563 -26.19 -0.41 -5.35
CA THR A 563 -26.77 -0.24 -6.70
C THR A 563 -26.99 1.22 -7.13
N HIS A 564 -26.97 2.18 -6.20
CA HIS A 564 -27.14 3.62 -6.47
C HIS A 564 -25.87 4.35 -6.91
N LEU A 565 -24.69 3.75 -6.74
CA LEU A 565 -23.41 4.27 -7.24
C LEU A 565 -23.11 3.69 -8.63
N ASP A 566 -22.45 4.47 -9.48
CA ASP A 566 -22.16 4.12 -10.87
C ASP A 566 -20.91 3.23 -11.01
N GLY A 567 -19.97 3.34 -10.06
CA GLY A 567 -18.70 2.63 -10.07
C GLY A 567 -17.65 3.31 -10.96
N HIS A 568 -16.36 3.06 -10.68
CA HIS A 568 -15.27 3.77 -11.35
C HIS A 568 -15.34 3.60 -12.87
N LYS A 569 -15.46 4.70 -13.62
CA LYS A 569 -15.71 4.71 -15.08
C LYS A 569 -16.92 3.86 -15.52
N GLY A 570 -17.92 3.64 -14.65
CA GLY A 570 -19.10 2.81 -14.90
C GLY A 570 -18.93 1.30 -14.60
N SER A 571 -17.86 0.90 -13.92
CA SER A 571 -17.58 -0.50 -13.58
C SER A 571 -18.48 -0.97 -12.43
N ARG A 572 -19.38 -1.91 -12.70
CA ARG A 572 -20.46 -2.33 -11.78
C ARG A 572 -20.42 -3.83 -11.51
N PRO A 573 -20.87 -4.28 -10.32
CA PRO A 573 -21.47 -3.50 -9.25
C PRO A 573 -20.42 -2.85 -8.33
N VAL A 574 -20.85 -1.92 -7.49
CA VAL A 574 -20.09 -1.43 -6.33
C VAL A 574 -20.48 -2.26 -5.12
N ARG A 575 -19.52 -2.78 -4.36
CA ARG A 575 -19.68 -3.61 -3.17
C ARG A 575 -19.06 -3.00 -1.93
N ILE A 576 -19.67 -3.26 -0.78
CA ILE A 576 -19.08 -3.12 0.55
C ILE A 576 -19.22 -4.45 1.30
N GLY A 577 -18.32 -4.74 2.24
CA GLY A 577 -18.15 -6.11 2.73
C GLY A 577 -17.57 -7.03 1.66
N ASN A 578 -17.40 -8.32 1.95
CA ASN A 578 -16.73 -9.24 1.03
C ASN A 578 -17.21 -10.69 1.20
N GLY A 579 -17.80 -11.25 0.15
CA GLY A 579 -18.40 -12.58 0.13
C GLY A 579 -17.39 -13.73 0.27
N ALA A 580 -16.10 -13.46 0.06
CA ALA A 580 -15.05 -14.42 0.37
C ALA A 580 -14.88 -14.65 1.88
N ALA A 581 -15.55 -13.89 2.75
CA ALA A 581 -15.56 -14.08 4.20
C ALA A 581 -15.96 -15.51 4.63
N ASP A 582 -16.82 -16.19 3.86
CA ASP A 582 -17.24 -17.59 4.09
C ASP A 582 -16.47 -18.62 3.23
N HIS A 583 -15.48 -18.20 2.45
CA HIS A 583 -14.70 -19.11 1.62
C HIS A 583 -13.78 -20.02 2.45
N VAL A 584 -13.71 -21.29 2.04
CA VAL A 584 -12.70 -22.21 2.56
C VAL A 584 -11.42 -22.05 1.73
N GLN A 585 -10.46 -21.34 2.30
CA GLN A 585 -9.07 -21.27 1.85
C GLN A 585 -8.19 -22.12 2.78
N LEU A 586 -7.31 -22.92 2.19
CA LEU A 586 -6.35 -23.74 2.95
C LEU A 586 -4.93 -23.18 2.95
N ASP A 587 -4.65 -22.17 2.13
CA ASP A 587 -3.40 -21.43 2.09
C ASP A 587 -3.14 -20.61 3.35
N ILE A 588 -4.17 -19.96 3.92
CA ILE A 588 -4.07 -19.04 5.08
C ILE A 588 -3.24 -19.57 6.24
N TYR A 589 -3.27 -20.89 6.46
CA TYR A 589 -2.52 -21.57 7.52
C TYR A 589 -1.01 -21.57 7.26
N GLY A 590 -0.58 -21.61 6.00
CA GLY A 590 0.80 -21.54 5.56
C GLY A 590 1.40 -20.15 5.73
N GLU A 591 0.71 -19.08 5.30
CA GLU A 591 1.19 -17.71 5.54
C GLU A 591 1.24 -17.38 7.03
N LEU A 592 0.19 -17.76 7.78
CA LEU A 592 0.11 -17.60 9.23
C LEU A 592 1.30 -18.27 9.94
N MET A 593 1.61 -19.51 9.57
CA MET A 593 2.70 -20.27 10.18
C MET A 593 4.10 -19.78 9.76
N ASP A 594 4.30 -19.32 8.52
CA ASP A 594 5.56 -18.65 8.14
C ASP A 594 5.72 -17.33 8.90
N CYS A 595 4.64 -16.55 9.04
CA CYS A 595 4.60 -15.31 9.80
C CYS A 595 4.96 -15.53 11.29
N ILE A 596 4.36 -16.52 11.96
CA ILE A 596 4.68 -16.89 13.34
C ILE A 596 6.15 -17.36 13.45
N TYR A 597 6.64 -18.15 12.49
CA TYR A 597 8.03 -18.61 12.45
C TYR A 597 9.04 -17.47 12.27
N LEU A 598 8.69 -16.46 11.46
CA LEU A 598 9.45 -15.23 11.27
C LEU A 598 9.40 -14.33 12.52
N GLY A 599 8.23 -14.18 13.15
CA GLY A 599 8.04 -13.49 14.43
C GLY A 599 8.95 -14.07 15.52
N GLN A 600 8.91 -15.39 15.73
CA GLN A 600 9.82 -16.11 16.65
C GLN A 600 11.30 -16.08 16.23
N LYS A 601 11.67 -15.47 15.10
CA LYS A 601 13.07 -15.25 14.70
C LYS A 601 13.56 -13.81 14.93
N TYR A 602 12.67 -12.83 14.98
CA TYR A 602 13.04 -11.40 14.97
C TYR A 602 12.28 -10.51 15.96
N GLY A 603 11.15 -10.96 16.53
CA GLY A 603 10.33 -10.24 17.50
C GLY A 603 10.19 -10.98 18.83
N LYS A 604 9.03 -10.83 19.47
CA LYS A 604 8.68 -11.44 20.78
C LYS A 604 8.77 -12.98 20.72
N PRO A 605 9.47 -13.64 21.66
CA PRO A 605 9.45 -15.11 21.75
C PRO A 605 8.08 -15.63 22.17
N LEU A 606 7.66 -16.76 21.60
CA LEU A 606 6.40 -17.43 21.96
C LEU A 606 6.44 -17.92 23.41
N GLY A 607 5.32 -17.72 24.12
CA GLY A 607 5.05 -18.34 25.42
C GLY A 607 4.67 -19.83 25.29
N TYR A 608 4.39 -20.47 26.42
CA TYR A 608 3.87 -21.84 26.41
C TYR A 608 2.45 -21.91 25.82
N ASP A 609 1.57 -21.00 26.22
CA ASP A 609 0.16 -21.00 25.81
C ASP A 609 0.03 -20.64 24.31
N ASP A 610 0.83 -19.69 23.83
CA ASP A 610 0.94 -19.38 22.40
C ASP A 610 1.44 -20.60 21.60
N TRP A 611 2.37 -21.39 22.15
CA TRP A 611 2.81 -22.64 21.53
C TRP A 611 1.71 -23.72 21.55
N VAL A 612 0.86 -23.79 22.58
CA VAL A 612 -0.29 -24.69 22.59
C VAL A 612 -1.26 -24.33 21.46
N LEU A 613 -1.56 -23.04 21.26
CA LEU A 613 -2.38 -22.57 20.14
C LEU A 613 -1.77 -22.89 18.77
N VAL A 614 -0.45 -22.68 18.59
CA VAL A 614 0.28 -23.06 17.37
C VAL A 614 0.23 -24.58 17.13
N ARG A 615 0.35 -25.38 18.19
CA ARG A 615 0.30 -26.85 18.09
C ARG A 615 -1.09 -27.34 17.70
N GLU A 616 -2.15 -26.78 18.28
CA GLU A 616 -3.54 -27.07 17.89
C GLU A 616 -3.82 -26.66 16.45
N LEU A 617 -3.28 -25.53 15.98
CA LEU A 617 -3.40 -25.08 14.60
C LEU A 617 -2.77 -26.08 13.62
N VAL A 618 -1.56 -26.58 13.91
CA VAL A 618 -0.88 -27.55 13.05
C VAL A 618 -1.51 -28.95 13.14
N ASP A 619 -2.00 -29.36 14.32
CA ASP A 619 -2.80 -30.58 14.46
C ASP A 619 -4.11 -30.52 13.64
N TYR A 620 -4.76 -29.35 13.56
CA TYR A 620 -5.91 -29.11 12.69
C TYR A 620 -5.52 -29.16 11.21
N VAL A 621 -4.46 -28.46 10.79
CA VAL A 621 -3.92 -28.48 9.41
C VAL A 621 -3.61 -29.89 8.90
N VAL A 622 -3.11 -30.78 9.76
CA VAL A 622 -2.84 -32.19 9.40
C VAL A 622 -4.11 -32.94 8.98
N THR A 623 -5.30 -32.53 9.43
CA THR A 623 -6.58 -33.10 8.97
C THR A 623 -7.00 -32.64 7.57
N LEU A 624 -6.45 -31.52 7.07
CA LEU A 624 -6.88 -30.84 5.85
C LEU A 624 -6.06 -31.22 4.61
N ILE A 625 -5.00 -32.04 4.76
CA ILE A 625 -4.06 -32.34 3.66
C ILE A 625 -4.75 -32.94 2.42
N SER A 626 -5.86 -33.65 2.61
CA SER A 626 -6.70 -34.25 1.55
C SER A 626 -8.01 -33.51 1.25
N ALA A 627 -8.21 -32.29 1.79
CA ALA A 627 -9.42 -31.49 1.54
C ALA A 627 -9.23 -30.53 0.35
N PRO A 628 -10.25 -30.30 -0.50
CA PRO A 628 -10.21 -29.27 -1.56
C PRO A 628 -10.66 -27.89 -1.04
N ASP A 629 -10.26 -26.83 -1.73
CA ASP A 629 -10.44 -25.42 -1.32
C ASP A 629 -10.66 -24.47 -2.51
N LEU A 630 -10.74 -23.15 -2.25
CA LEU A 630 -11.06 -22.12 -3.25
C LEU A 630 -9.85 -21.25 -3.67
N SER A 631 -8.62 -21.70 -3.39
CA SER A 631 -7.36 -21.06 -3.82
C SER A 631 -7.10 -19.67 -3.21
N ILE A 632 -5.86 -19.20 -3.39
CA ILE A 632 -5.46 -17.81 -3.13
C ILE A 632 -6.34 -16.81 -3.89
N TRP A 633 -6.79 -17.16 -5.10
CA TRP A 633 -7.58 -16.31 -5.99
C TRP A 633 -9.08 -16.23 -5.65
N GLU A 634 -9.51 -16.80 -4.52
CA GLU A 634 -10.89 -16.66 -3.98
C GLU A 634 -11.98 -17.04 -4.98
N VAL A 635 -11.75 -18.10 -5.77
CA VAL A 635 -12.63 -18.48 -6.88
C VAL A 635 -14.02 -18.79 -6.36
N ARG A 636 -15.05 -18.32 -7.06
CA ARG A 636 -16.47 -18.58 -6.75
C ARG A 636 -17.02 -19.85 -7.44
N GLY A 637 -16.13 -20.61 -8.09
CA GLY A 637 -16.41 -21.91 -8.71
C GLY A 637 -16.26 -23.12 -7.76
N GLU A 638 -15.96 -24.29 -8.31
CA GLU A 638 -15.84 -25.54 -7.54
C GLU A 638 -14.57 -25.60 -6.68
N LYS A 639 -14.66 -26.26 -5.51
CA LYS A 639 -13.51 -26.56 -4.65
C LYS A 639 -12.62 -27.62 -5.28
N LYS A 640 -11.32 -27.33 -5.43
CA LYS A 640 -10.32 -28.21 -6.08
C LYS A 640 -9.09 -28.40 -5.20
N HIS A 641 -8.18 -29.29 -5.57
CA HIS A 641 -6.89 -29.45 -4.90
C HIS A 641 -5.86 -28.49 -5.50
N PHE A 642 -6.01 -27.19 -5.21
CA PHE A 642 -5.14 -26.15 -5.77
C PHE A 642 -3.68 -26.32 -5.33
N THR A 643 -2.76 -26.25 -6.30
CA THR A 643 -1.32 -26.49 -6.10
C THR A 643 -0.72 -25.49 -5.10
N TYR A 644 -1.17 -24.23 -5.12
CA TYR A 644 -0.75 -23.21 -4.16
C TYR A 644 -1.14 -23.60 -2.73
N SER A 645 -2.43 -23.85 -2.48
CA SER A 645 -2.96 -24.22 -1.17
C SER A 645 -2.32 -25.48 -0.61
N LYS A 646 -2.01 -26.47 -1.46
CA LYS A 646 -1.28 -27.68 -1.04
C LYS A 646 0.17 -27.38 -0.64
N VAL A 647 0.88 -26.52 -1.37
CA VAL A 647 2.23 -26.04 -0.97
C VAL A 647 2.15 -25.27 0.36
N MET A 648 1.13 -24.45 0.58
CA MET A 648 1.01 -23.65 1.81
C MET A 648 0.58 -24.47 3.03
N LEU A 649 -0.27 -25.50 2.87
CA LEU A 649 -0.49 -26.54 3.89
C LEU A 649 0.83 -27.26 4.27
N TRP A 650 1.69 -27.57 3.29
CA TRP A 650 3.02 -28.12 3.57
C TRP A 650 3.90 -27.15 4.35
N VAL A 651 3.87 -25.84 4.02
CA VAL A 651 4.59 -24.80 4.76
C VAL A 651 4.15 -24.77 6.22
N ALA A 652 2.83 -24.83 6.49
CA ALA A 652 2.31 -24.80 7.85
C ALA A 652 2.89 -25.93 8.73
N ILE A 653 2.91 -27.16 8.22
CA ILE A 653 3.43 -28.33 8.95
C ILE A 653 4.96 -28.26 9.09
N ASP A 654 5.68 -27.88 8.03
CA ASP A 654 7.14 -27.67 8.07
C ASP A 654 7.56 -26.60 9.09
N ARG A 655 6.86 -25.46 9.15
CA ARG A 655 7.15 -24.41 10.14
C ARG A 655 6.79 -24.84 11.56
N GLY A 656 5.70 -25.59 11.75
CA GLY A 656 5.36 -26.21 13.03
C GLY A 656 6.49 -27.12 13.56
N LEU A 657 7.00 -28.01 12.71
CA LEU A 657 8.13 -28.87 13.03
C LEU A 657 9.40 -28.08 13.35
N ARG A 658 9.74 -27.07 12.53
CA ARG A 658 10.92 -26.21 12.75
C ARG A 658 10.83 -25.39 14.04
N LEU A 659 9.64 -24.95 14.44
CA LEU A 659 9.40 -24.28 15.73
C LEU A 659 9.61 -25.25 16.90
N ALA A 660 9.06 -26.46 16.82
CA ALA A 660 9.24 -27.49 17.83
C ALA A 660 10.72 -27.83 18.05
N ASP A 661 11.47 -28.09 16.97
CA ASP A 661 12.91 -28.42 17.04
C ASP A 661 13.78 -27.27 17.55
N LYS A 662 13.64 -26.06 16.97
CA LYS A 662 14.50 -24.90 17.26
C LYS A 662 14.44 -24.46 18.72
N ARG A 663 13.37 -24.80 19.45
CA ARG A 663 13.08 -24.37 20.81
C ARG A 663 12.85 -25.55 21.79
N SER A 664 13.00 -26.79 21.34
CA SER A 664 12.67 -28.02 22.10
C SER A 664 11.26 -28.03 22.70
N LEU A 665 10.26 -27.51 21.96
CA LEU A 665 8.90 -27.33 22.47
C LEU A 665 8.09 -28.65 22.42
N PRO A 666 7.22 -28.94 23.41
CA PRO A 666 6.48 -30.20 23.45
C PRO A 666 5.48 -30.37 22.30
N CYS A 667 5.75 -31.34 21.41
CA CYS A 667 4.86 -31.76 20.33
C CYS A 667 4.59 -33.28 20.41
N PRO A 668 3.45 -33.72 20.99
CA PRO A 668 3.11 -35.14 21.09
C PRO A 668 2.79 -35.80 19.75
N ASN A 669 2.11 -35.09 18.84
CA ASN A 669 1.73 -35.58 17.51
C ASN A 669 2.87 -35.54 16.46
N ARG A 670 4.12 -35.28 16.87
CA ARG A 670 5.26 -34.98 15.99
C ARG A 670 5.48 -36.01 14.86
N LEU A 671 5.25 -37.30 15.10
CA LEU A 671 5.38 -38.33 14.06
C LEU A 671 4.32 -38.17 12.95
N LYS A 672 3.07 -37.85 13.32
CA LYS A 672 1.99 -37.55 12.35
C LYS A 672 2.29 -36.31 11.54
N TRP A 673 2.91 -35.28 12.14
CA TRP A 673 3.31 -34.07 11.44
C TRP A 673 4.40 -34.37 10.38
N LEU A 674 5.37 -35.23 10.72
CA LEU A 674 6.39 -35.66 9.74
C LEU A 674 5.76 -36.46 8.60
N GLU A 675 4.92 -37.45 8.92
CA GLU A 675 4.20 -38.30 7.96
C GLU A 675 3.29 -37.48 7.03
N ALA A 676 2.51 -36.55 7.57
CA ALA A 676 1.65 -35.65 6.81
C ALA A 676 2.43 -34.70 5.90
N ARG A 677 3.53 -34.10 6.40
CA ARG A 677 4.42 -33.23 5.60
C ARG A 677 5.00 -34.00 4.42
N ASP A 678 5.53 -35.20 4.65
CA ASP A 678 6.25 -35.96 3.64
C ASP A 678 5.31 -36.60 2.62
N THR A 679 4.12 -37.04 3.07
CA THR A 679 3.02 -37.47 2.19
C THR A 679 2.56 -36.33 1.30
N LEU A 680 2.29 -35.14 1.86
CA LEU A 680 1.84 -33.97 1.10
C LEU A 680 2.90 -33.47 0.11
N TYR A 681 4.19 -33.58 0.46
CA TYR A 681 5.29 -33.25 -0.45
C TYR A 681 5.30 -34.15 -1.69
N GLU A 682 5.26 -35.48 -1.51
CA GLU A 682 5.18 -36.43 -2.62
C GLU A 682 3.87 -36.28 -3.40
N ASP A 683 2.75 -36.00 -2.74
CA ASP A 683 1.47 -35.73 -3.39
C ASP A 683 1.57 -34.54 -4.35
N ILE A 684 2.12 -33.40 -3.93
CA ILE A 684 2.34 -32.24 -4.81
C ILE A 684 3.27 -32.61 -5.96
N MET A 685 4.40 -33.26 -5.67
CA MET A 685 5.42 -33.61 -6.68
C MET A 685 4.95 -34.63 -7.72
N ASN A 686 3.94 -35.45 -7.41
CA ASN A 686 3.38 -36.44 -8.31
C ASN A 686 2.00 -36.08 -8.89
N LYS A 687 1.19 -35.24 -8.22
CA LYS A 687 -0.17 -34.86 -8.62
C LYS A 687 -0.28 -33.45 -9.23
N ALA A 688 0.57 -32.49 -8.86
CA ALA A 688 0.59 -31.17 -9.51
C ALA A 688 1.52 -31.10 -10.74
N TRP A 689 2.51 -31.99 -10.85
CA TRP A 689 3.47 -31.97 -11.95
C TRP A 689 2.92 -32.60 -13.23
N ASN A 690 2.75 -31.80 -14.28
CA ASN A 690 2.38 -32.26 -15.60
C ASN A 690 3.61 -32.79 -16.37
N LYS A 691 3.68 -34.12 -16.51
CA LYS A 691 4.78 -34.81 -17.19
C LYS A 691 4.79 -34.64 -18.71
N GLU A 692 3.66 -34.28 -19.33
CA GLU A 692 3.57 -34.07 -20.77
C GLU A 692 3.95 -32.63 -21.15
N LYS A 693 3.32 -31.63 -20.50
CA LYS A 693 3.58 -30.22 -20.79
C LYS A 693 4.84 -29.67 -20.12
N GLY A 694 5.33 -30.34 -19.07
CA GLY A 694 6.58 -29.98 -18.38
C GLY A 694 6.46 -28.76 -17.47
N PHE A 695 5.33 -28.60 -16.77
CA PHE A 695 5.12 -27.55 -15.76
C PHE A 695 4.26 -28.05 -14.58
N PHE A 696 4.24 -27.29 -13.48
CA PHE A 696 3.25 -27.48 -12.39
C PHE A 696 1.92 -26.81 -12.76
N GLY A 697 0.82 -27.57 -12.74
CA GLY A 697 -0.52 -27.09 -13.06
C GLY A 697 -1.20 -26.35 -11.89
N GLN A 698 -2.32 -25.68 -12.19
CA GLN A 698 -3.10 -24.91 -11.21
C GLN A 698 -3.63 -25.76 -10.04
N SER A 699 -4.10 -26.97 -10.34
CA SER A 699 -4.68 -27.91 -9.37
C SER A 699 -4.28 -29.36 -9.72
N TYR A 700 -4.61 -30.32 -8.86
CA TYR A 700 -4.43 -31.75 -9.19
C TYR A 700 -5.42 -32.20 -10.28
N GLU A 701 -6.53 -31.51 -10.43
CA GLU A 701 -7.55 -31.71 -11.45
C GLU A 701 -7.07 -31.15 -12.81
N ASP A 702 -6.76 -29.84 -12.84
CA ASP A 702 -6.48 -29.03 -14.03
C ASP A 702 -4.97 -28.96 -14.34
N LYS A 703 -4.32 -30.11 -14.48
CA LYS A 703 -2.85 -30.19 -14.69
C LYS A 703 -2.34 -29.45 -15.93
N ASP A 704 -3.20 -29.22 -16.93
CA ASP A 704 -2.88 -28.51 -18.17
C ASP A 704 -3.11 -27.00 -18.10
N VAL A 705 -3.73 -26.50 -17.02
CA VAL A 705 -3.88 -25.06 -16.74
C VAL A 705 -2.66 -24.56 -15.99
N LEU A 706 -2.10 -23.42 -16.41
CA LEU A 706 -0.95 -22.80 -15.78
C LEU A 706 -1.41 -21.65 -14.87
N ASP A 707 -0.89 -21.63 -13.64
CA ASP A 707 -1.16 -20.60 -12.65
C ASP A 707 0.17 -19.99 -12.17
N SER A 708 0.24 -18.67 -12.12
CA SER A 708 1.41 -17.92 -11.64
C SER A 708 1.68 -18.11 -10.15
N ALA A 709 0.69 -18.51 -9.35
CA ALA A 709 0.84 -18.73 -7.91
C ALA A 709 1.90 -19.80 -7.57
N VAL A 710 2.17 -20.77 -8.46
CA VAL A 710 3.22 -21.80 -8.26
C VAL A 710 4.63 -21.20 -8.19
N LEU A 711 4.82 -19.94 -8.59
CA LEU A 711 6.07 -19.18 -8.38
C LEU A 711 6.44 -19.05 -6.89
N ILE A 712 5.50 -19.25 -5.96
CA ILE A 712 5.75 -19.26 -4.51
C ILE A 712 6.71 -20.38 -4.07
N MET A 713 6.77 -21.51 -4.79
CA MET A 713 7.47 -22.72 -4.35
C MET A 713 8.93 -22.48 -3.88
N PRO A 714 9.81 -21.82 -4.66
CA PRO A 714 11.15 -21.47 -4.19
C PRO A 714 11.18 -20.28 -3.22
N LEU A 715 10.11 -19.48 -3.11
CA LEU A 715 10.02 -18.36 -2.16
C LEU A 715 9.90 -18.86 -0.71
N VAL A 716 8.98 -19.80 -0.47
CA VAL A 716 8.71 -20.43 0.85
C VAL A 716 9.61 -21.63 1.18
N PHE A 717 10.53 -21.97 0.28
CA PHE A 717 11.49 -23.08 0.38
C PHE A 717 10.87 -24.49 0.28
N PHE A 718 9.81 -24.65 -0.52
CA PHE A 718 9.29 -25.96 -0.92
C PHE A 718 10.28 -26.71 -1.81
N MET A 719 10.89 -26.02 -2.78
CA MET A 719 11.97 -26.58 -3.62
C MET A 719 13.03 -25.52 -3.97
N HIS A 720 14.13 -25.96 -4.59
CA HIS A 720 15.19 -25.04 -5.00
C HIS A 720 14.80 -24.28 -6.28
N GLY A 721 15.16 -23.00 -6.37
CA GLY A 721 14.87 -22.17 -7.56
C GLY A 721 15.56 -22.63 -8.85
N SER A 722 16.50 -23.57 -8.76
CA SER A 722 17.15 -24.22 -9.91
C SER A 722 16.72 -25.68 -10.13
N ASP A 723 15.62 -26.15 -9.50
CA ASP A 723 15.07 -27.48 -9.82
C ASP A 723 14.62 -27.51 -11.30
N PRO A 724 14.95 -28.55 -12.08
CA PRO A 724 14.55 -28.61 -13.50
C PRO A 724 13.04 -28.46 -13.74
N ARG A 725 12.18 -28.95 -12.83
CA ARG A 725 10.73 -28.79 -12.91
C ARG A 725 10.32 -27.33 -12.70
N PHE A 726 10.90 -26.68 -11.70
CA PHE A 726 10.63 -25.27 -11.43
C PHE A 726 11.11 -24.38 -12.57
N VAL A 727 12.34 -24.60 -13.05
CA VAL A 727 12.92 -23.83 -14.16
C VAL A 727 12.12 -24.04 -15.45
N SER A 728 11.59 -25.25 -15.70
CA SER A 728 10.68 -25.50 -16.83
C SER A 728 9.35 -24.74 -16.68
N THR A 729 8.75 -24.77 -15.49
CA THR A 729 7.52 -24.02 -15.16
C THR A 729 7.71 -22.50 -15.31
N LEU A 730 8.79 -21.94 -14.76
CA LEU A 730 9.16 -20.52 -14.91
C LEU A 730 9.37 -20.14 -16.38
N ASN A 731 10.03 -21.01 -17.17
CA ASN A 731 10.20 -20.79 -18.61
C ASN A 731 8.90 -20.94 -19.41
N GLN A 732 7.87 -21.61 -18.89
CA GLN A 732 6.52 -21.61 -19.48
C GLN A 732 5.79 -20.30 -19.15
N ILE A 733 5.75 -19.89 -17.87
CA ILE A 733 5.12 -18.64 -17.41
C ILE A 733 5.68 -17.43 -18.18
N LEU A 734 6.99 -17.41 -18.42
CA LEU A 734 7.73 -16.37 -19.15
C LEU A 734 7.50 -16.34 -20.68
N LYS A 735 6.58 -17.13 -21.22
CA LYS A 735 6.08 -17.02 -22.60
C LYS A 735 4.86 -16.07 -22.64
N THR A 736 4.53 -15.62 -23.84
CA THR A 736 3.31 -14.83 -24.09
C THR A 736 2.05 -15.71 -24.05
N PRO A 737 0.86 -15.16 -23.79
CA PRO A 737 -0.40 -15.92 -23.76
C PRO A 737 -0.67 -16.74 -25.02
N GLU A 738 -0.39 -16.20 -26.22
CA GLU A 738 -0.53 -16.94 -27.49
C GLU A 738 0.43 -18.15 -27.63
N LYS A 739 1.39 -18.29 -26.72
CA LYS A 739 2.33 -19.43 -26.59
C LYS A 739 2.06 -20.27 -25.33
N GLY A 740 0.93 -20.05 -24.68
CA GLY A 740 0.51 -20.73 -23.44
C GLY A 740 1.30 -20.34 -22.19
N GLY A 741 1.94 -19.18 -22.19
CA GLY A 741 2.49 -18.58 -20.96
C GLY A 741 1.54 -17.54 -20.36
N LEU A 742 2.04 -16.73 -19.43
CA LEU A 742 1.26 -15.70 -18.72
C LEU A 742 1.90 -14.31 -18.79
N THR A 743 2.99 -14.11 -19.55
CA THR A 743 3.77 -12.87 -19.54
C THR A 743 3.49 -11.98 -20.76
N SER A 744 2.92 -10.80 -20.55
CA SER A 744 2.75 -9.73 -21.56
C SER A 744 3.54 -8.49 -21.13
N ASN A 745 4.32 -7.87 -22.02
CA ASN A 745 5.07 -6.63 -21.75
C ASN A 745 5.90 -6.62 -20.43
N ASN A 746 6.53 -7.75 -20.08
CA ASN A 746 7.25 -7.98 -18.81
C ASN A 746 6.38 -7.96 -17.52
N LEU A 747 5.06 -7.95 -17.65
CA LEU A 747 4.05 -8.13 -16.61
C LEU A 747 3.41 -9.53 -16.71
N VAL A 748 2.79 -10.03 -15.64
CA VAL A 748 2.32 -11.44 -15.53
C VAL A 748 0.87 -11.52 -15.05
N TYR A 749 0.02 -12.23 -15.80
CA TYR A 749 -1.38 -12.54 -15.45
C TYR A 749 -1.50 -13.61 -14.34
N ARG A 750 -2.65 -13.69 -13.64
CA ARG A 750 -2.85 -14.69 -12.56
C ARG A 750 -2.82 -16.11 -13.14
N TYR A 751 -3.68 -16.35 -14.12
CA TYR A 751 -3.83 -17.59 -14.88
C TYR A 751 -4.49 -17.26 -16.23
N ASP A 752 -4.79 -18.26 -17.05
CA ASP A 752 -5.48 -18.05 -18.33
C ASP A 752 -7.01 -18.14 -18.15
N VAL A 753 -7.67 -16.98 -18.12
CA VAL A 753 -9.14 -16.85 -17.98
C VAL A 753 -9.93 -17.46 -19.14
N SER A 754 -9.29 -17.79 -20.27
CA SER A 754 -9.93 -18.53 -21.38
C SER A 754 -9.93 -20.06 -21.16
N LYS A 755 -9.19 -20.55 -20.17
CA LYS A 755 -9.04 -21.97 -19.83
C LYS A 755 -9.57 -22.34 -18.44
N THR A 756 -9.90 -21.34 -17.63
CA THR A 756 -10.26 -21.50 -16.21
C THR A 756 -11.63 -20.88 -15.98
N ASP A 757 -12.60 -21.67 -15.53
CA ASP A 757 -13.81 -21.13 -14.91
C ASP A 757 -13.52 -20.86 -13.43
N ASP A 758 -13.48 -19.57 -13.06
CA ASP A 758 -13.30 -19.10 -11.70
C ASP A 758 -14.63 -18.82 -10.97
N GLY A 759 -15.77 -19.05 -11.63
CA GLY A 759 -17.11 -18.73 -11.12
C GLY A 759 -17.46 -17.24 -11.11
N VAL A 760 -16.64 -16.36 -11.71
CA VAL A 760 -16.90 -14.92 -11.82
C VAL A 760 -16.92 -14.47 -13.28
N GLY A 761 -15.93 -14.90 -14.06
CA GLY A 761 -15.79 -14.55 -15.48
C GLY A 761 -15.41 -13.08 -15.75
N GLY A 762 -15.24 -12.77 -17.04
CA GLY A 762 -14.73 -11.47 -17.50
C GLY A 762 -13.21 -11.39 -17.51
N GLU A 763 -12.69 -10.30 -18.06
CA GLU A 763 -11.25 -10.04 -18.21
C GLU A 763 -10.61 -9.52 -16.89
N GLU A 764 -9.28 -9.57 -16.81
CA GLU A 764 -8.44 -9.05 -15.71
C GLU A 764 -7.28 -8.24 -16.31
N GLY A 765 -6.64 -7.38 -15.50
CA GLY A 765 -5.32 -6.85 -15.81
C GLY A 765 -4.19 -7.81 -15.43
N THR A 766 -2.95 -7.43 -15.73
CA THR A 766 -1.78 -8.17 -15.24
C THR A 766 -1.57 -7.92 -13.75
N PHE A 767 -1.49 -8.99 -12.96
CA PHE A 767 -1.43 -8.90 -11.50
C PHE A 767 -0.01 -8.51 -11.04
N CYS A 768 0.10 -7.40 -10.31
CA CYS A 768 1.41 -6.84 -9.97
C CYS A 768 2.23 -7.78 -9.07
N LEU A 769 1.58 -8.46 -8.13
CA LEU A 769 2.21 -9.48 -7.29
C LEU A 769 2.76 -10.66 -8.10
N CYS A 770 2.06 -11.13 -9.14
CA CYS A 770 2.52 -12.25 -9.97
C CYS A 770 3.77 -11.87 -10.76
N THR A 771 3.82 -10.63 -11.23
CA THR A 771 5.00 -10.03 -11.86
C THR A 771 6.19 -10.01 -10.89
N LEU A 772 5.97 -9.54 -9.65
CA LEU A 772 7.00 -9.41 -8.62
C LEU A 772 7.47 -10.77 -8.05
N TRP A 773 6.58 -11.76 -7.93
CA TRP A 773 6.94 -13.15 -7.65
C TRP A 773 7.76 -13.77 -8.80
N CYS A 774 7.45 -13.46 -10.06
CA CYS A 774 8.23 -13.92 -11.20
C CYS A 774 9.64 -13.33 -11.22
N ILE A 775 9.78 -12.06 -10.83
CA ILE A 775 11.07 -11.39 -10.62
C ILE A 775 11.87 -12.06 -9.49
N GLU A 776 11.27 -12.35 -8.35
CA GLU A 776 11.98 -13.05 -7.26
C GLU A 776 12.30 -14.52 -7.63
N ALA A 777 11.43 -15.21 -8.37
CA ALA A 777 11.68 -16.55 -8.88
C ALA A 777 12.88 -16.58 -9.85
N LEU A 778 12.93 -15.66 -10.82
CA LEU A 778 14.09 -15.44 -11.70
C LEU A 778 15.35 -15.13 -10.89
N THR A 779 15.24 -14.32 -9.84
CA THR A 779 16.36 -13.98 -8.95
C THR A 779 16.89 -15.20 -8.19
N ARG A 780 16.00 -16.06 -7.67
CA ARG A 780 16.37 -17.29 -6.95
C ARG A 780 16.93 -18.36 -7.88
N ALA A 781 16.38 -18.53 -9.08
CA ALA A 781 17.00 -19.34 -10.15
C ALA A 781 18.38 -18.78 -10.55
N GLY A 782 18.50 -17.46 -10.58
CA GLY A 782 19.72 -16.69 -10.83
C GLY A 782 20.81 -16.81 -9.74
N GLU A 783 20.51 -17.42 -8.59
CA GLU A 783 21.56 -17.84 -7.66
C GLU A 783 22.47 -18.92 -8.28
N VAL A 784 21.95 -19.74 -9.20
CA VAL A 784 22.70 -20.75 -9.97
C VAL A 784 22.94 -20.29 -11.41
N ASP A 785 21.89 -20.05 -12.21
CA ASP A 785 22.05 -19.60 -13.60
C ASP A 785 22.11 -18.08 -13.69
N LYS A 786 23.33 -17.53 -13.63
CA LYS A 786 23.59 -16.09 -13.67
C LYS A 786 22.98 -15.36 -14.87
N ARG A 787 22.65 -16.07 -15.96
CA ARG A 787 21.98 -15.49 -17.15
C ARG A 787 20.57 -15.00 -16.87
N LEU A 788 19.92 -15.49 -15.80
CA LEU A 788 18.57 -15.08 -15.40
C LEU A 788 18.56 -13.77 -14.59
N VAL A 789 19.68 -13.40 -13.95
CA VAL A 789 19.75 -12.19 -13.10
C VAL A 789 19.55 -10.91 -13.91
N PRO A 790 20.16 -10.70 -15.10
CA PRO A 790 19.84 -9.55 -15.94
C PRO A 790 18.36 -9.49 -16.37
N LYS A 791 17.70 -10.63 -16.63
CA LYS A 791 16.26 -10.63 -16.92
C LYS A 791 15.45 -10.18 -15.70
N ALA A 792 15.81 -10.66 -14.50
CA ALA A 792 15.16 -10.26 -13.25
C ALA A 792 15.32 -8.74 -12.97
N VAL A 793 16.52 -8.19 -13.21
CA VAL A 793 16.79 -6.75 -13.05
C VAL A 793 15.99 -5.93 -14.06
N ASN A 794 16.06 -6.25 -15.35
CA ASN A 794 15.30 -5.52 -16.38
C ASN A 794 13.79 -5.54 -16.10
N MET A 795 13.24 -6.73 -15.78
CA MET A 795 11.81 -6.90 -15.48
C MET A 795 11.39 -6.13 -14.20
N PHE A 796 12.28 -5.96 -13.23
CA PHE A 796 12.04 -5.12 -12.05
C PHE A 796 12.15 -3.61 -12.36
N GLU A 797 13.13 -3.19 -13.16
CA GLU A 797 13.30 -1.78 -13.54
C GLU A 797 12.20 -1.31 -14.49
N ASP A 798 11.70 -2.18 -15.37
CA ASP A 798 10.46 -1.98 -16.15
C ASP A 798 9.25 -1.87 -15.21
N PHE A 799 9.11 -2.77 -14.23
CA PHE A 799 8.01 -2.73 -13.25
C PHE A 799 7.96 -1.40 -12.47
N LEU A 800 9.13 -0.85 -12.10
CA LEU A 800 9.21 0.44 -11.41
C LEU A 800 8.67 1.63 -12.22
N LEU A 801 8.46 1.49 -13.53
CA LEU A 801 7.83 2.52 -14.39
C LEU A 801 6.30 2.56 -14.27
N TYR A 802 5.67 1.51 -13.74
CA TYR A 802 4.22 1.46 -13.48
C TYR A 802 3.86 1.91 -12.05
N LEU A 803 4.87 2.22 -11.22
CA LEU A 803 4.62 3.01 -10.01
C LEU A 803 4.11 4.39 -10.39
N ASN A 804 3.13 4.91 -9.65
CA ASN A 804 2.62 6.24 -9.95
C ASN A 804 3.64 7.37 -9.67
N HIS A 805 3.27 8.60 -10.02
CA HIS A 805 4.08 9.82 -9.85
C HIS A 805 4.57 10.09 -8.42
N VAL A 806 4.00 9.44 -7.40
CA VAL A 806 4.46 9.50 -6.00
C VAL A 806 4.96 8.14 -5.45
N GLY A 807 5.13 7.14 -6.31
CA GLY A 807 5.75 5.85 -6.00
C GLY A 807 4.83 4.83 -5.31
N LEU A 808 3.52 4.89 -5.56
CA LEU A 808 2.51 3.96 -5.05
C LEU A 808 2.12 2.91 -6.09
N CYS A 809 1.63 1.76 -5.61
CA CYS A 809 1.15 0.65 -6.44
C CYS A 809 -0.39 0.55 -6.45
N THR A 810 -0.93 0.20 -7.62
CA THR A 810 -2.24 -0.44 -7.78
C THR A 810 -2.12 -1.96 -7.60
N GLU A 811 -3.24 -2.67 -7.82
CA GLU A 811 -3.31 -4.13 -7.78
C GLU A 811 -2.88 -4.77 -9.10
N GLU A 812 -3.45 -4.25 -10.19
CA GLU A 812 -3.26 -4.74 -11.54
C GLU A 812 -2.82 -3.60 -12.47
N ILE A 813 -2.34 -3.98 -13.65
CA ILE A 813 -1.97 -3.08 -14.74
C ILE A 813 -2.60 -3.62 -16.03
N SER A 814 -3.40 -2.79 -16.70
CA SER A 814 -3.98 -3.10 -18.03
C SER A 814 -2.91 -3.27 -19.11
N ASP A 815 -3.25 -3.92 -20.23
CA ASP A 815 -2.40 -3.96 -21.44
C ASP A 815 -2.02 -2.55 -21.97
N ALA A 816 -2.79 -1.51 -21.63
CA ALA A 816 -2.51 -0.12 -21.96
C ALA A 816 -1.58 0.61 -20.97
N GLY A 817 -1.25 -0.01 -19.84
CA GLY A 817 -0.44 0.58 -18.76
C GLY A 817 -1.21 1.45 -17.76
N GLU A 818 -2.54 1.58 -17.88
CA GLU A 818 -3.37 2.13 -16.80
C GLU A 818 -3.39 1.15 -15.61
N GLY A 819 -3.23 1.66 -14.39
CA GLY A 819 -3.35 0.89 -13.15
C GLY A 819 -4.81 0.61 -12.77
N LEU A 820 -5.08 -0.62 -12.33
CA LEU A 820 -6.40 -1.20 -12.07
C LEU A 820 -6.46 -1.90 -10.70
N GLY A 821 -7.67 -2.28 -10.28
CA GLY A 821 -7.97 -2.85 -8.97
C GLY A 821 -7.75 -1.88 -7.80
N ASN A 822 -7.70 -2.40 -6.57
CA ASN A 822 -7.66 -1.56 -5.37
C ASN A 822 -6.32 -0.85 -5.17
N ALA A 823 -6.39 0.37 -4.62
CA ALA A 823 -5.26 1.30 -4.52
C ALA A 823 -5.31 2.12 -3.21
N VAL A 824 -4.25 2.23 -2.43
CA VAL A 824 -2.92 1.61 -2.59
C VAL A 824 -2.97 0.12 -2.20
N GLN A 825 -2.39 -0.75 -3.00
CA GLN A 825 -2.39 -2.20 -2.73
C GLN A 825 -1.17 -2.60 -1.86
N GLY A 826 -1.45 -3.14 -0.67
CA GLY A 826 -0.43 -3.60 0.27
C GLY A 826 0.41 -4.77 -0.26
N PHE A 827 -0.23 -5.83 -0.74
CA PHE A 827 0.42 -7.05 -1.22
C PHE A 827 1.38 -6.79 -2.39
N THR A 828 1.07 -5.82 -3.27
CA THR A 828 2.00 -5.34 -4.31
C THR A 828 3.23 -4.66 -3.70
N HIS A 829 3.06 -3.75 -2.72
CA HIS A 829 4.18 -3.11 -2.04
C HIS A 829 5.05 -4.09 -1.23
N VAL A 830 4.45 -5.14 -0.65
CA VAL A 830 5.19 -6.23 0.01
C VAL A 830 6.08 -6.97 -0.97
N THR A 831 5.52 -7.39 -2.10
CA THR A 831 6.25 -8.18 -3.09
C THR A 831 7.34 -7.37 -3.79
N LEU A 832 7.15 -6.06 -3.96
CA LEU A 832 8.20 -5.12 -4.39
C LEU A 832 9.38 -5.10 -3.41
N ILE A 833 9.10 -4.99 -2.11
CA ILE A 833 10.14 -5.01 -1.07
C ILE A 833 10.89 -6.36 -1.07
N SER A 834 10.18 -7.49 -1.22
CA SER A 834 10.82 -8.81 -1.25
C SER A 834 11.68 -9.01 -2.51
N ALA A 835 11.18 -8.65 -3.68
CA ALA A 835 11.91 -8.72 -4.95
C ALA A 835 13.19 -7.87 -4.89
N ALA A 836 13.08 -6.59 -4.54
CA ALA A 836 14.22 -5.68 -4.40
C ALA A 836 15.27 -6.18 -3.39
N TYR A 837 14.82 -6.69 -2.24
CA TYR A 837 15.71 -7.24 -1.20
C TYR A 837 16.48 -8.46 -1.69
N ASN A 838 15.82 -9.41 -2.38
CA ASN A 838 16.48 -10.60 -2.90
C ASN A 838 17.38 -10.29 -4.11
N LEU A 839 16.98 -9.36 -4.99
CA LEU A 839 17.79 -8.88 -6.11
C LEU A 839 19.10 -8.27 -5.60
N SER A 840 19.02 -7.27 -4.71
CA SER A 840 20.21 -6.62 -4.13
C SER A 840 21.09 -7.59 -3.35
N ARG A 841 20.52 -8.62 -2.70
CA ARG A 841 21.30 -9.69 -2.05
C ARG A 841 22.04 -10.56 -3.08
N THR A 842 21.43 -10.85 -4.21
CA THR A 842 21.99 -11.70 -5.27
C THR A 842 23.07 -10.97 -6.05
N LEU A 843 22.87 -9.68 -6.37
CA LEU A 843 23.86 -8.82 -7.03
C LEU A 843 25.10 -8.53 -6.16
N LYS A 844 24.98 -8.60 -4.82
CA LYS A 844 26.10 -8.36 -3.89
C LYS A 844 26.90 -9.62 -3.53
N LYS A 845 26.52 -10.79 -4.05
CA LYS A 845 27.40 -11.98 -4.03
C LYS A 845 28.49 -11.78 -5.09
N PRO A 846 29.79 -11.97 -4.77
CA PRO A 846 30.83 -11.92 -5.79
C PRO A 846 30.59 -12.98 -6.87
N LEU A 847 30.98 -12.65 -8.11
CA LEU A 847 30.88 -13.51 -9.30
C LEU A 847 31.89 -14.67 -9.26
#